data_AF-A0A932TT95-F1
#
_entry.id   AF-A0A932TT95-F1
#
_cell.length_a   1.000
_cell.length_b   1.000
_cell.length_c   1.000
_cell.angle_alpha   90.00
_cell.angle_beta   90.00
_cell.angle_gamma   90.00
#
_symmetry.space_group_name_H-M   'P 1'
#
loop_
_entity.id
_entity.type
_entity.pdbx_description
1 polymer ?
#
loop_
_entity_poly.entity_id
_entity_poly.type
_entity_poly.pdbx_seq_one_letter_code
_entity_poly.pdbx_strand_id
1 'polypeptide(L)'
;MAADDELREGFINPPAEYRTAPLWSANDDLDPDLLREQVREMRARGIGGFIFQARPGLVIPYLSDRWMECVRAAVEEARRHDMRVWLCDEESGPSGSAAGRVPEMGREHHAKSLHCHRESATLLTPPKDAIRVFRLEANHAEDVTGIVVETLRTRGGEYLVFHQAVAEDAARRTGAGYVDTLRPETARAFLESTHDLYRQRFAADFGRTILGIFTHEPHLPAADGVPWTERLPRAFREEKGYDLLERLPCLFLDIGDYRRVRYDYWDVVTHLFLESWCRPLYEWCEANGLALTGHFRGHVFPAPTATGSTMPLYACERVPGMECQANRYEERGPYGQMAHFGSIRSVKEAASVARQLGRPRVLSEVYGGSGWELTFADQKRIGDWHYALGANFLCQHLAHASLRGFRKRDYPPSFMPHAPWWGSYRLPGDYFARLSYVLSQGEPVADLLVLHPSGAHWCDFRPRSPGEAQPRSLSALAAMAQAFDALLKGLSSHHYDYDLGDDLLLRDLGRADGPDLVLGECRYRALIVPPHAVLRRSTLAVLRAFLEGGGRLIAMAPTPALLEGVPSEEVEALFADPRVCRIPAGEGWLPALVEALGPAPVSVRRAEEEATEVLCGHRRAGDTSVFFLVNMADAAGGEMSVRLPARGAVEEWDPVTGRVAPLAATEEGEGLALRLDFPPGGSHLLVVRPAGGSEPSRASSPADGADPACSARPLERWEVARTDHNVLVLDFCRCRIGGGEWSEPHSIRRAWEQVRRRYGLDPDHQNRREPVWRALERMKPLSGDTEVSLEFSFEVGFEPAGRLLLLALETPERFRLALNGREVAVAVAGWWRDRAFRTLDIAAAAQQGINTLTLTCPEFSEEIELETLYLLGDFRVEPRGAGFVLVPESPLPVGDWTARGYPFYAGSFIYTAEVECPAPAEGERVFVAVPEWQGSVLRIAANDGPPVAVGWPPYRADVTAQIRDGSNRIAVEVVGTLRNLLGPHHLATPSRGLTTPGTFYQPHNWSDGYDLVPYGLTGAAYLARAAPPRSRE
;
A
#
# COMPACT_ATOMS: atom_id res chain seq x y z
N MET A 1 -14.46 -21.54 28.51
CA MET A 1 -13.30 -20.75 28.97
C MET A 1 -13.80 -19.34 29.23
N ALA A 2 -13.22 -18.58 30.16
CA ALA A 2 -13.59 -17.18 30.34
C ALA A 2 -13.16 -16.38 29.10
N ALA A 3 -13.87 -15.29 28.76
CA ALA A 3 -13.56 -14.48 27.56
C ALA A 3 -12.09 -13.96 27.54
N ASP A 4 -11.52 -13.70 28.73
CA ASP A 4 -10.11 -13.30 28.87
C ASP A 4 -9.11 -14.41 28.55
N ASP A 5 -9.46 -15.68 28.80
CA ASP A 5 -8.62 -16.83 28.45
C ASP A 5 -8.60 -17.03 26.93
N GLU A 6 -9.73 -16.81 26.26
CA GLU A 6 -9.86 -16.88 24.79
C GLU A 6 -9.10 -15.75 24.09
N LEU A 7 -9.15 -14.52 24.63
CA LEU A 7 -8.33 -13.40 24.15
C LEU A 7 -6.83 -13.73 24.27
N ARG A 8 -6.40 -14.32 25.39
CA ARG A 8 -5.00 -14.69 25.60
C ARG A 8 -4.56 -15.84 24.68
N GLU A 9 -5.39 -16.87 24.54
CA GLU A 9 -5.09 -18.03 23.70
C GLU A 9 -4.95 -17.63 22.23
N GLY A 10 -5.89 -16.82 21.71
CA GLY A 10 -5.82 -16.34 20.33
C GLY A 10 -4.71 -15.32 20.09
N PHE A 11 -4.24 -14.58 21.10
CA PHE A 11 -3.01 -13.78 20.97
C PHE A 11 -1.77 -14.66 20.85
N ILE A 12 -1.66 -15.72 21.64
CA ILE A 12 -0.50 -16.62 21.55
C ILE A 12 -0.52 -17.37 20.21
N ASN A 13 -1.69 -17.85 19.79
CA ASN A 13 -1.92 -18.66 18.60
C ASN A 13 -3.00 -18.04 17.70
N PRO A 14 -2.70 -16.96 16.96
CA PRO A 14 -3.70 -16.27 16.14
C PRO A 14 -4.21 -17.19 15.02
N PRO A 15 -5.54 -17.30 14.85
CA PRO A 15 -6.15 -18.03 13.74
C PRO A 15 -5.74 -17.47 12.37
N ALA A 16 -5.84 -18.29 11.32
CA ALA A 16 -5.39 -17.93 9.98
C ALA A 16 -6.07 -16.67 9.40
N GLU A 17 -7.32 -16.41 9.76
CA GLU A 17 -8.07 -15.23 9.32
C GLU A 17 -7.52 -13.90 9.89
N TYR A 18 -6.76 -13.92 10.98
CA TYR A 18 -6.09 -12.74 11.55
C TYR A 18 -4.65 -12.59 11.06
N ARG A 19 -4.15 -13.52 10.25
CA ARG A 19 -2.86 -13.38 9.60
C ARG A 19 -3.02 -12.54 8.34
N THR A 20 -1.91 -11.99 7.87
CA THR A 20 -1.88 -11.23 6.62
C THR A 20 -2.24 -12.09 5.42
N ALA A 21 -2.68 -11.45 4.34
CA ALA A 21 -2.98 -12.11 3.07
C ALA A 21 -2.39 -11.27 1.92
N PRO A 22 -1.18 -11.58 1.41
CA PRO A 22 -0.57 -10.83 0.31
C PRO A 22 -1.42 -10.89 -0.95
N LEU A 23 -1.35 -9.82 -1.73
CA LEU A 23 -1.82 -9.80 -3.11
C LEU A 23 -0.85 -10.64 -3.94
N TRP A 24 -1.29 -11.86 -4.28
CA TRP A 24 -0.49 -12.83 -5.01
C TRP A 24 -0.67 -12.63 -6.50
N SER A 25 0.36 -12.04 -7.10
CA SER A 25 0.50 -11.82 -8.53
C SER A 25 0.66 -13.16 -9.24
N ALA A 26 -0.46 -13.75 -9.65
CA ALA A 26 -0.50 -14.83 -10.62
C ALA A 26 -0.15 -14.24 -11.98
N ASN A 27 1.15 -14.27 -12.28
CA ASN A 27 1.76 -13.79 -13.51
C ASN A 27 2.55 -14.92 -14.18
N ASP A 28 3.06 -14.67 -15.38
CA ASP A 28 3.85 -15.63 -16.15
C ASP A 28 3.05 -16.84 -16.67
N ASP A 29 3.73 -17.95 -17.00
CA ASP A 29 3.13 -19.23 -17.35
C ASP A 29 2.91 -20.07 -16.10
N LEU A 30 1.70 -20.01 -15.53
CA LEU A 30 1.42 -20.63 -14.24
C LEU A 30 1.55 -22.16 -14.28
N ASP A 31 2.24 -22.69 -13.26
CA ASP A 31 2.38 -24.12 -12.96
C ASP A 31 1.67 -24.44 -11.63
N PRO A 32 0.60 -25.25 -11.66
CA PRO A 32 -0.13 -25.66 -10.46
C PRO A 32 0.75 -26.21 -9.32
N ASP A 33 1.84 -26.93 -9.63
CA ASP A 33 2.71 -27.51 -8.59
C ASP A 33 3.58 -26.46 -7.91
N LEU A 34 4.10 -25.50 -8.68
CA LEU A 34 4.76 -24.32 -8.14
C LEU A 34 3.81 -23.51 -7.26
N LEU A 35 2.56 -23.32 -7.68
CA LEU A 35 1.56 -22.60 -6.89
C LEU A 35 1.32 -23.29 -5.53
N ARG A 36 1.23 -24.61 -5.48
CA ARG A 36 1.11 -25.36 -4.20
C ARG A 36 2.33 -25.16 -3.31
N GLU A 37 3.54 -25.21 -3.88
CA GLU A 37 4.77 -24.92 -3.14
C GLU A 37 4.78 -23.50 -2.57
N GLN A 38 4.35 -22.52 -3.35
CA GLN A 38 4.25 -21.12 -2.92
C GLN A 38 3.24 -20.93 -1.79
N VAL A 39 2.09 -21.63 -1.81
CA VAL A 39 1.13 -21.64 -0.68
C VAL A 39 1.78 -22.19 0.60
N ARG A 40 2.56 -23.28 0.49
CA ARG A 40 3.28 -23.86 1.64
C ARG A 40 4.35 -22.91 2.19
N GLU A 41 5.06 -22.21 1.30
CA GLU A 41 6.04 -21.20 1.68
C GLU A 41 5.39 -20.05 2.46
N MET A 42 4.27 -19.50 1.97
CA MET A 42 3.51 -18.47 2.69
C MET A 42 3.11 -18.97 4.09
N ARG A 43 2.53 -20.17 4.18
CA ARG A 43 2.15 -20.79 5.46
C ARG A 43 3.32 -20.88 6.43
N ALA A 44 4.49 -21.32 5.95
CA ALA A 44 5.68 -21.49 6.77
C ALA A 44 6.18 -20.16 7.36
N ARG A 45 5.91 -19.03 6.68
CA ARG A 45 6.28 -17.68 7.12
C ARG A 45 5.21 -16.95 7.92
N GLY A 46 4.19 -17.65 8.40
CA GLY A 46 3.16 -17.06 9.26
C GLY A 46 2.11 -16.24 8.50
N ILE A 47 2.03 -16.40 7.18
CA ILE A 47 0.94 -15.85 6.36
C ILE A 47 -0.24 -16.84 6.40
N GLY A 48 -1.46 -16.35 6.58
CA GLY A 48 -2.66 -17.21 6.75
C GLY A 48 -3.61 -17.20 5.57
N GLY A 49 -3.34 -16.40 4.54
CA GLY A 49 -4.13 -16.42 3.32
C GLY A 49 -3.44 -15.72 2.16
N PHE A 50 -4.15 -15.52 1.07
CA PHE A 50 -3.69 -14.75 -0.09
C PHE A 50 -4.87 -14.24 -0.91
N ILE A 51 -4.63 -13.18 -1.67
CA ILE A 51 -5.56 -12.67 -2.68
C ILE A 51 -5.02 -13.07 -4.06
N PHE A 52 -5.66 -14.04 -4.71
CA PHE A 52 -5.21 -14.58 -5.99
C PHE A 52 -5.60 -13.63 -7.13
N GLN A 53 -4.62 -12.95 -7.72
CA GLN A 53 -4.87 -11.88 -8.70
C GLN A 53 -4.08 -12.10 -9.99
N ALA A 54 -4.77 -11.98 -11.13
CA ALA A 54 -4.12 -11.94 -12.43
C ALA A 54 -3.35 -10.62 -12.58
N ARG A 55 -2.06 -10.70 -12.92
CA ARG A 55 -1.15 -9.54 -12.96
C ARG A 55 -0.38 -9.43 -14.27
N PRO A 56 0.23 -8.25 -14.56
CA PRO A 56 0.96 -8.04 -15.79
C PRO A 56 2.02 -9.12 -16.01
N GLY A 57 2.07 -9.64 -17.24
CA GLY A 57 2.93 -10.76 -17.60
C GLY A 57 2.24 -12.13 -17.58
N LEU A 58 0.95 -12.23 -17.23
CA LEU A 58 0.21 -13.49 -17.38
C LEU A 58 0.11 -13.89 -18.86
N VAL A 59 0.59 -15.09 -19.20
CA VAL A 59 0.55 -15.60 -20.60
C VAL A 59 -0.61 -16.55 -20.86
N ILE A 60 -1.27 -17.05 -19.81
CA ILE A 60 -2.49 -17.85 -19.92
C ILE A 60 -3.73 -16.93 -19.95
N PRO A 61 -4.77 -17.24 -20.75
CA PRO A 61 -5.96 -16.39 -20.78
C PRO A 61 -6.67 -16.34 -19.42
N TYR A 62 -6.94 -15.13 -18.91
CA TYR A 62 -7.68 -14.92 -17.66
C TYR A 62 -9.06 -15.59 -17.72
N LEU A 63 -9.46 -16.26 -16.64
CA LEU A 63 -10.72 -17.03 -16.54
C LEU A 63 -10.88 -18.20 -17.52
N SER A 64 -9.82 -18.62 -18.21
CA SER A 64 -9.79 -19.88 -18.99
C SER A 64 -9.81 -21.11 -18.08
N ASP A 65 -10.01 -22.30 -18.66
CA ASP A 65 -9.93 -23.54 -17.89
C ASP A 65 -8.55 -23.75 -17.24
N ARG A 66 -7.46 -23.39 -17.92
CA ARG A 66 -6.10 -23.44 -17.36
C ARG A 66 -5.92 -22.47 -16.19
N TRP A 67 -6.50 -21.26 -16.27
CA TRP A 67 -6.54 -20.34 -15.13
C TRP A 67 -7.29 -20.96 -13.94
N MET A 68 -8.45 -21.56 -14.20
CA MET A 68 -9.28 -22.16 -13.16
C MET A 68 -8.65 -23.40 -12.53
N GLU A 69 -7.83 -24.17 -13.27
CA GLU A 69 -6.98 -25.24 -12.73
C GLU A 69 -5.94 -24.71 -11.75
N CYS A 70 -5.31 -23.57 -12.07
CA CYS A 70 -4.35 -22.90 -11.19
C CYS A 70 -5.02 -22.39 -9.90
N VAL A 71 -6.17 -21.75 -10.02
CA VAL A 71 -6.99 -21.32 -8.85
C VAL A 71 -7.37 -22.53 -8.00
N ARG A 72 -7.81 -23.63 -8.62
CA ARG A 72 -8.17 -24.87 -7.90
C ARG A 72 -6.99 -25.44 -7.12
N ALA A 73 -5.81 -25.51 -7.73
CA ALA A 73 -4.60 -26.00 -7.06
C ALA A 73 -4.25 -25.16 -5.83
N ALA A 74 -4.33 -23.84 -5.94
CA ALA A 74 -4.12 -22.92 -4.82
C ALA A 74 -5.17 -23.09 -3.71
N VAL A 75 -6.46 -23.17 -4.05
CA VAL A 75 -7.56 -23.35 -3.09
C VAL A 75 -7.47 -24.69 -2.36
N GLU A 76 -7.18 -25.78 -3.07
CA GLU A 76 -7.02 -27.10 -2.44
C GLU A 76 -5.86 -27.16 -1.46
N GLU A 77 -4.72 -26.55 -1.82
CA GLU A 77 -3.56 -26.50 -0.94
C GLU A 77 -3.81 -25.59 0.27
N ALA A 78 -4.46 -24.44 0.06
CA ALA A 78 -4.89 -23.56 1.14
C ALA A 78 -5.79 -24.30 2.14
N ARG A 79 -6.77 -25.09 1.64
CA ARG A 79 -7.65 -25.91 2.49
C ARG A 79 -6.88 -26.92 3.34
N ARG A 80 -5.89 -27.61 2.76
CA ARG A 80 -5.04 -28.58 3.48
C ARG A 80 -4.25 -27.93 4.62
N HIS A 81 -3.93 -26.66 4.47
CA HIS A 81 -3.12 -25.89 5.41
C HIS A 81 -3.93 -24.88 6.23
N ASP A 82 -5.26 -24.98 6.27
CA ASP A 82 -6.15 -24.05 7.00
C ASP A 82 -5.86 -22.57 6.67
N MET A 83 -5.56 -22.28 5.40
CA MET A 83 -5.39 -20.91 4.90
C MET A 83 -6.68 -20.38 4.28
N ARG A 84 -6.78 -19.07 4.14
CA ARG A 84 -7.92 -18.36 3.55
C ARG A 84 -7.59 -17.81 2.17
N VAL A 85 -8.54 -17.89 1.26
CA VAL A 85 -8.39 -17.43 -0.12
C VAL A 85 -9.35 -16.29 -0.38
N TRP A 86 -8.84 -15.26 -1.04
CA TRP A 86 -9.63 -14.22 -1.68
C TRP A 86 -9.38 -14.29 -3.18
N LEU A 87 -10.42 -14.09 -3.99
CA LEU A 87 -10.27 -14.03 -5.44
C LEU A 87 -10.31 -12.58 -5.89
N CYS A 88 -9.42 -12.16 -6.79
CA CYS A 88 -9.59 -10.87 -7.45
C CYS A 88 -10.51 -11.01 -8.66
N ASP A 89 -11.40 -10.05 -8.85
CA ASP A 89 -12.39 -10.05 -9.94
C ASP A 89 -11.85 -9.44 -11.25
N GLU A 90 -10.60 -8.99 -11.29
CA GLU A 90 -10.00 -8.32 -12.43
C GLU A 90 -8.55 -8.71 -12.70
N GLU A 91 -8.12 -8.56 -13.96
CA GLU A 91 -6.72 -8.58 -14.35
C GLU A 91 -6.07 -7.20 -14.19
N SER A 92 -5.10 -7.09 -13.27
CA SER A 92 -4.25 -5.91 -13.04
C SER A 92 -4.95 -4.60 -12.61
N GLY A 93 -6.26 -4.64 -12.37
CA GLY A 93 -7.10 -3.47 -12.05
C GLY A 93 -7.15 -2.41 -13.16
N PRO A 94 -8.09 -1.44 -13.10
CA PRO A 94 -9.20 -1.34 -12.17
C PRO A 94 -10.36 -2.30 -12.51
N SER A 95 -11.09 -2.77 -11.49
CA SER A 95 -12.18 -3.74 -11.63
C SER A 95 -13.34 -3.20 -12.44
N GLY A 96 -13.82 -4.01 -13.38
CA GLY A 96 -15.07 -3.80 -14.09
C GLY A 96 -15.02 -4.17 -15.57
N SER A 97 -13.83 -4.34 -16.13
CA SER A 97 -13.63 -4.69 -17.53
C SER A 97 -13.73 -6.20 -17.79
N ALA A 98 -13.40 -7.03 -16.79
CA ALA A 98 -13.21 -8.48 -16.91
C ALA A 98 -12.17 -8.83 -18.00
N ALA A 99 -10.98 -8.25 -17.87
CA ALA A 99 -9.93 -8.24 -18.88
C ALA A 99 -10.45 -7.83 -20.26
N GLY A 100 -11.22 -6.73 -20.33
CA GLY A 100 -11.76 -6.16 -21.58
C GLY A 100 -13.04 -6.79 -22.13
N ARG A 101 -13.55 -7.90 -21.57
CA ARG A 101 -14.76 -8.58 -22.07
C ARG A 101 -16.03 -7.73 -22.01
N VAL A 102 -16.21 -6.97 -20.93
CA VAL A 102 -17.43 -6.15 -20.73
C VAL A 102 -17.47 -4.98 -21.73
N PRO A 103 -16.41 -4.17 -21.91
CA PRO A 103 -16.36 -3.17 -22.97
C PRO A 103 -16.59 -3.73 -24.39
N GLU A 104 -16.15 -4.96 -24.67
CA GLU A 104 -16.33 -5.60 -25.98
C GLU A 104 -17.80 -5.97 -26.30
N MET A 105 -18.69 -5.99 -25.29
CA MET A 105 -20.12 -6.27 -25.49
C MET A 105 -20.86 -5.12 -26.19
N GLY A 106 -20.39 -3.88 -26.04
CA GLY A 106 -21.03 -2.71 -26.66
C GLY A 106 -20.60 -1.37 -26.05
N ARG A 107 -20.76 -0.29 -26.84
CA ARG A 107 -20.39 1.08 -26.42
C ARG A 107 -21.21 1.59 -25.23
N GLU A 108 -22.40 1.04 -25.02
CA GLU A 108 -23.26 1.34 -23.86
C GLU A 108 -22.61 0.95 -22.52
N HIS A 109 -21.63 0.04 -22.53
CA HIS A 109 -20.87 -0.35 -21.33
C HIS A 109 -19.65 0.52 -21.09
N HIS A 110 -19.25 1.35 -22.05
CA HIS A 110 -18.07 2.21 -21.90
C HIS A 110 -18.44 3.40 -21.04
N ALA A 111 -17.55 3.80 -20.14
CA ALA A 111 -17.78 4.99 -19.36
C ALA A 111 -17.85 6.23 -20.24
N LYS A 112 -18.66 7.20 -19.82
CA LYS A 112 -18.81 8.46 -20.54
C LYS A 112 -18.54 9.62 -19.61
N SER A 113 -18.15 10.74 -20.21
CA SER A 113 -17.91 12.00 -19.53
C SER A 113 -18.57 13.13 -20.30
N LEU A 114 -19.05 14.12 -19.57
CA LEU A 114 -19.53 15.37 -20.15
C LEU A 114 -18.35 16.33 -20.25
N HIS A 115 -18.15 16.91 -21.44
CA HIS A 115 -17.12 17.89 -21.69
C HIS A 115 -17.73 19.21 -22.17
N CYS A 116 -17.05 20.31 -21.86
CA CYS A 116 -17.41 21.66 -22.27
C CYS A 116 -16.27 22.29 -23.07
N HIS A 117 -16.56 22.73 -24.29
CA HIS A 117 -15.65 23.53 -25.11
C HIS A 117 -16.15 24.97 -25.21
N ARG A 118 -15.21 25.93 -25.30
CA ARG A 118 -15.52 27.34 -25.52
C ARG A 118 -15.14 27.72 -26.94
N GLU A 119 -16.09 28.30 -27.68
CA GLU A 119 -15.89 28.70 -29.07
C GLU A 119 -16.35 30.14 -29.29
N SER A 120 -15.59 30.91 -30.08
CA SER A 120 -16.06 32.21 -30.55
C SER A 120 -17.16 32.02 -31.59
N ALA A 121 -18.05 33.01 -31.72
CA ALA A 121 -19.09 33.01 -32.75
C ALA A 121 -18.57 32.71 -34.17
N THR A 122 -17.35 33.15 -34.49
CA THR A 122 -16.73 32.97 -35.81
C THR A 122 -16.22 31.55 -36.05
N LEU A 123 -15.84 30.83 -34.99
CA LEU A 123 -15.31 29.46 -35.06
C LEU A 123 -16.35 28.40 -34.68
N LEU A 124 -17.54 28.83 -34.23
CA LEU A 124 -18.59 27.97 -33.72
C LEU A 124 -18.93 26.83 -34.70
N THR A 125 -18.61 25.60 -34.30
CA THR A 125 -18.84 24.38 -35.06
C THR A 125 -19.22 23.23 -34.11
N PRO A 126 -20.45 23.23 -33.56
CA PRO A 126 -20.87 22.20 -32.61
C PRO A 126 -20.83 20.82 -33.27
N PRO A 127 -20.30 19.79 -32.57
CA PRO A 127 -20.28 18.44 -33.11
C PRO A 127 -21.71 17.88 -33.22
N LYS A 128 -21.90 16.87 -34.06
CA LYS A 128 -23.25 16.31 -34.34
C LYS A 128 -23.93 15.73 -33.09
N ASP A 129 -23.14 15.32 -32.12
CA ASP A 129 -23.51 14.75 -30.83
C ASP A 129 -23.47 15.77 -29.68
N ALA A 130 -23.47 17.07 -29.99
CA ALA A 130 -23.62 18.11 -28.98
C ALA A 130 -24.93 17.92 -28.20
N ILE A 131 -24.82 17.88 -26.86
CA ILE A 131 -25.94 17.77 -25.93
C ILE A 131 -26.66 19.11 -25.81
N ARG A 132 -25.90 20.20 -25.62
CA ARG A 132 -26.42 21.57 -25.48
C ARG A 132 -25.41 22.59 -25.98
N VAL A 133 -25.91 23.73 -26.46
CA VAL A 133 -25.10 24.91 -26.81
C VAL A 133 -25.64 26.11 -26.05
N PHE A 134 -24.78 26.80 -25.33
CA PHE A 134 -25.13 28.01 -24.60
C PHE A 134 -24.36 29.21 -25.15
N ARG A 135 -25.00 30.38 -25.21
CA ARG A 135 -24.30 31.65 -25.40
C ARG A 135 -23.87 32.17 -24.03
N LEU A 136 -22.58 32.43 -23.86
CA LEU A 136 -22.04 32.93 -22.60
C LEU A 136 -22.26 34.45 -22.49
N GLU A 137 -22.85 34.85 -21.38
CA GLU A 137 -22.95 36.24 -20.96
C GLU A 137 -22.14 36.46 -19.67
N ALA A 138 -22.09 37.70 -19.16
CA ALA A 138 -21.19 38.06 -18.07
C ALA A 138 -21.33 37.17 -16.81
N ASN A 139 -22.57 36.89 -16.37
CA ASN A 139 -22.87 36.14 -15.14
C ASN A 139 -23.89 35.00 -15.35
N HIS A 140 -24.27 34.71 -16.59
CA HIS A 140 -25.19 33.62 -16.93
C HIS A 140 -24.93 33.11 -18.34
N ALA A 141 -25.62 32.03 -18.73
CA ALA A 141 -25.52 31.46 -20.06
C ALA A 141 -26.93 31.18 -20.62
N GLU A 142 -27.21 31.68 -21.81
CA GLU A 142 -28.49 31.50 -22.51
C GLU A 142 -28.47 30.18 -23.29
N ASP A 143 -29.43 29.27 -23.05
CA ASP A 143 -29.56 28.06 -23.86
C ASP A 143 -30.03 28.43 -25.28
N VAL A 144 -29.16 28.19 -26.25
CA VAL A 144 -29.40 28.47 -27.67
C VAL A 144 -29.45 27.18 -28.49
N THR A 145 -29.66 26.05 -27.82
CA THR A 145 -29.74 24.73 -28.45
C THR A 145 -30.84 24.71 -29.51
N GLY A 146 -30.51 24.21 -30.70
CA GLY A 146 -31.44 24.15 -31.84
C GLY A 146 -31.52 25.42 -32.69
N ILE A 147 -30.86 26.52 -32.29
CA ILE A 147 -30.69 27.69 -33.17
C ILE A 147 -29.65 27.37 -34.25
N VAL A 148 -29.95 27.75 -35.50
CA VAL A 148 -29.07 27.54 -36.66
C VAL A 148 -27.71 28.25 -36.44
N VAL A 149 -26.61 27.53 -36.67
CA VAL A 149 -25.24 27.99 -36.39
C VAL A 149 -24.95 29.34 -37.05
N GLU A 150 -25.34 29.53 -38.31
CA GLU A 150 -25.16 30.79 -39.04
C GLU A 150 -25.83 31.98 -38.31
N THR A 151 -26.99 31.77 -37.70
CA THR A 151 -27.68 32.79 -36.90
C THR A 151 -26.87 33.12 -35.64
N LEU A 152 -26.34 32.10 -34.97
CA LEU A 152 -25.47 32.29 -33.80
C LEU A 152 -24.19 33.05 -34.15
N ARG A 153 -23.58 32.77 -35.31
CA ARG A 153 -22.40 33.50 -35.79
C ARG A 153 -22.68 35.00 -35.93
N THR A 154 -23.88 35.38 -36.38
CA THR A 154 -24.28 36.81 -36.50
C THR A 154 -24.53 37.49 -35.16
N ARG A 155 -24.91 36.74 -34.11
CA ARG A 155 -25.14 37.29 -32.77
C ARG A 155 -23.86 37.67 -32.04
N GLY A 156 -22.69 37.23 -32.53
CA GLY A 156 -21.40 37.47 -31.88
C GLY A 156 -21.27 36.76 -30.52
N GLY A 157 -20.18 37.06 -29.79
CA GLY A 157 -19.93 36.53 -28.46
C GLY A 157 -19.22 35.17 -28.42
N GLU A 158 -19.24 34.56 -27.23
CA GLU A 158 -18.64 33.27 -26.95
C GLU A 158 -19.72 32.24 -26.60
N TYR A 159 -19.50 31.00 -27.02
CA TYR A 159 -20.43 29.90 -26.86
C TYR A 159 -19.78 28.77 -26.08
N LEU A 160 -20.58 28.08 -25.27
CA LEU A 160 -20.21 26.86 -24.58
C LEU A 160 -20.90 25.69 -25.28
N VAL A 161 -20.12 24.72 -25.73
CA VAL A 161 -20.59 23.54 -26.43
C VAL A 161 -20.39 22.33 -25.53
N PHE A 162 -21.49 21.71 -25.11
CA PHE A 162 -21.49 20.53 -24.26
C PHE A 162 -21.69 19.29 -25.13
N HIS A 163 -20.83 18.30 -24.96
CA HIS A 163 -20.92 17.03 -25.67
C HIS A 163 -20.48 15.89 -24.77
N GLN A 164 -20.97 14.69 -25.07
CA GLN A 164 -20.55 13.47 -24.43
C GLN A 164 -19.26 12.97 -25.11
N ALA A 165 -18.28 12.57 -24.31
CA ALA A 165 -17.18 11.76 -24.79
C ALA A 165 -17.30 10.36 -24.18
N VAL A 166 -16.97 9.34 -24.97
CA VAL A 166 -16.66 8.03 -24.40
C VAL A 166 -15.25 8.11 -23.84
N ALA A 167 -15.03 7.61 -22.63
CA ALA A 167 -13.71 7.56 -22.03
C ALA A 167 -12.82 6.56 -22.80
N GLU A 168 -12.21 7.02 -23.89
CA GLU A 168 -11.26 6.23 -24.69
C GLU A 168 -9.88 6.11 -24.00
N ASP A 169 -9.61 6.97 -23.02
CA ASP A 169 -8.27 7.17 -22.42
C ASP A 169 -7.83 6.13 -21.37
N ALA A 170 -8.74 5.29 -20.88
CA ALA A 170 -8.40 4.25 -19.90
C ALA A 170 -7.98 2.91 -20.52
N ALA A 171 -7.68 2.90 -21.83
CA ALA A 171 -7.21 1.72 -22.58
C ALA A 171 -5.81 1.20 -22.20
N ARG A 172 -5.31 1.54 -21.00
CA ARG A 172 -4.04 1.02 -20.49
C ARG A 172 -4.36 -0.27 -19.71
N ARG A 173 -3.84 -1.40 -20.18
CA ARG A 173 -3.87 -2.77 -19.61
C ARG A 173 -4.95 -3.74 -20.12
N THR A 174 -6.15 -3.33 -20.56
CA THR A 174 -7.24 -4.26 -20.93
C THR A 174 -7.60 -4.29 -22.42
N GLY A 175 -7.06 -3.36 -23.21
CA GLY A 175 -7.28 -3.23 -24.66
C GLY A 175 -8.55 -2.47 -25.05
N ALA A 176 -9.38 -2.06 -24.07
CA ALA A 176 -10.61 -1.32 -24.27
C ALA A 176 -10.78 -0.21 -23.21
N GLY A 177 -11.66 0.77 -23.44
CA GLY A 177 -11.97 1.82 -22.47
C GLY A 177 -12.57 1.25 -21.17
N TYR A 178 -12.50 2.03 -20.08
CA TYR A 178 -13.07 1.62 -18.79
C TYR A 178 -14.60 1.64 -18.83
N VAL A 179 -15.25 0.99 -17.86
CA VAL A 179 -16.68 0.70 -17.90
C VAL A 179 -17.56 1.76 -17.21
N ASP A 180 -18.78 1.92 -17.68
CA ASP A 180 -19.78 2.83 -17.09
C ASP A 180 -20.31 2.25 -15.78
N THR A 181 -19.70 2.66 -14.67
CA THR A 181 -20.08 2.29 -13.30
C THR A 181 -21.36 2.97 -12.82
N LEU A 182 -21.93 3.90 -13.59
CA LEU A 182 -23.24 4.52 -13.32
C LEU A 182 -24.40 3.76 -13.97
N ARG A 183 -24.12 2.63 -14.61
CA ARG A 183 -25.10 1.82 -15.35
C ARG A 183 -25.23 0.40 -14.76
N PRO A 184 -26.43 0.00 -14.27
CA PRO A 184 -26.63 -1.28 -13.60
C PRO A 184 -26.50 -2.48 -14.54
N GLU A 185 -26.81 -2.32 -15.82
CA GLU A 185 -26.57 -3.38 -16.81
C GLU A 185 -25.08 -3.68 -16.99
N THR A 186 -24.20 -2.72 -16.74
CA THR A 186 -22.74 -2.92 -16.79
C THR A 186 -22.26 -3.75 -15.61
N ALA A 187 -22.72 -3.48 -14.39
CA ALA A 187 -22.39 -4.31 -13.24
C ALA A 187 -22.89 -5.76 -13.42
N ARG A 188 -24.10 -5.94 -13.98
CA ARG A 188 -24.62 -7.27 -14.32
C ARG A 188 -23.70 -8.00 -15.31
N ALA A 189 -23.34 -7.34 -16.41
CA ALA A 189 -22.44 -7.92 -17.41
C ALA A 189 -21.07 -8.29 -16.80
N PHE A 190 -20.56 -7.48 -15.87
CA PHE A 190 -19.32 -7.74 -15.14
C PHE A 190 -19.42 -8.97 -14.22
N LEU A 191 -20.48 -9.07 -13.41
CA LEU A 191 -20.74 -10.22 -12.54
C LEU A 191 -20.85 -11.53 -13.35
N GLU A 192 -21.59 -11.51 -14.46
CA GLU A 192 -21.75 -12.64 -15.37
C GLU A 192 -20.40 -13.06 -16.01
N SER A 193 -19.53 -12.08 -16.29
CA SER A 193 -18.23 -12.30 -16.94
C SER A 193 -17.12 -12.75 -15.99
N THR A 194 -17.34 -12.66 -14.66
CA THR A 194 -16.29 -12.89 -13.64
C THR A 194 -16.81 -13.76 -12.48
N HIS A 195 -17.60 -13.18 -11.60
CA HIS A 195 -18.09 -13.74 -10.35
C HIS A 195 -18.88 -15.04 -10.59
N ASP A 196 -19.75 -15.07 -11.58
CA ASP A 196 -20.51 -16.28 -11.93
C ASP A 196 -19.61 -17.39 -12.47
N LEU A 197 -18.52 -17.07 -13.18
CA LEU A 197 -17.57 -18.08 -13.65
C LEU A 197 -16.79 -18.72 -12.50
N TYR A 198 -16.46 -17.94 -11.46
CA TYR A 198 -15.90 -18.49 -10.22
C TYR A 198 -16.93 -19.32 -9.46
N ARG A 199 -18.16 -18.82 -9.29
CA ARG A 199 -19.25 -19.55 -8.61
C ARG A 199 -19.50 -20.92 -9.22
N GLN A 200 -19.56 -21.01 -10.55
CA GLN A 200 -19.75 -22.28 -11.27
C GLN A 200 -18.71 -23.36 -10.90
N ARG A 201 -17.51 -22.95 -10.50
CA ARG A 201 -16.36 -23.85 -10.28
C ARG A 201 -15.99 -24.05 -8.81
N PHE A 202 -16.35 -23.10 -7.96
CA PHE A 202 -15.87 -23.00 -6.57
C PHE A 202 -16.99 -22.73 -5.53
N ALA A 203 -18.27 -22.79 -5.89
CA ALA A 203 -19.37 -22.54 -4.93
C ALA A 203 -19.29 -23.40 -3.65
N ALA A 204 -18.74 -24.62 -3.72
CA ALA A 204 -18.59 -25.49 -2.55
C ALA A 204 -17.55 -24.99 -1.52
N ASP A 205 -16.68 -24.08 -1.93
CA ASP A 205 -15.60 -23.49 -1.15
C ASP A 205 -15.92 -22.09 -0.61
N PHE A 206 -16.97 -21.46 -1.12
CA PHE A 206 -17.42 -20.13 -0.70
C PHE A 206 -17.87 -20.15 0.76
N GLY A 207 -17.46 -19.12 1.50
CA GLY A 207 -17.69 -18.98 2.94
C GLY A 207 -16.90 -19.97 3.81
N ARG A 208 -16.00 -20.75 3.20
CA ARG A 208 -15.16 -21.74 3.89
C ARG A 208 -13.69 -21.44 3.65
N THR A 209 -13.15 -21.95 2.54
CA THR A 209 -11.75 -21.69 2.15
C THR A 209 -11.65 -20.38 1.39
N ILE A 210 -12.62 -20.09 0.52
CA ILE A 210 -12.73 -18.81 -0.19
C ILE A 210 -13.63 -17.90 0.64
N LEU A 211 -13.07 -16.85 1.23
CA LEU A 211 -13.79 -15.95 2.12
C LEU A 211 -14.45 -14.79 1.40
N GLY A 212 -13.91 -14.37 0.25
CA GLY A 212 -14.40 -13.18 -0.40
C GLY A 212 -13.80 -12.87 -1.76
N ILE A 213 -14.29 -11.77 -2.33
CA ILE A 213 -13.80 -11.18 -3.57
C ILE A 213 -13.12 -9.85 -3.25
N PHE A 214 -11.97 -9.62 -3.88
CA PHE A 214 -11.24 -8.36 -3.85
C PHE A 214 -11.53 -7.57 -5.14
N THR A 215 -12.15 -6.40 -5.01
CA THR A 215 -12.38 -5.43 -6.10
C THR A 215 -11.31 -4.33 -6.06
N HIS A 216 -10.64 -4.07 -7.17
CA HIS A 216 -9.46 -3.21 -7.25
C HIS A 216 -9.78 -1.88 -7.94
N GLU A 217 -9.79 -0.77 -7.20
CA GLU A 217 -9.97 0.60 -7.69
C GLU A 217 -11.16 0.88 -8.66
N PRO A 218 -12.38 0.38 -8.40
CA PRO A 218 -13.53 0.87 -9.14
C PRO A 218 -13.68 2.39 -8.95
N HIS A 219 -13.95 3.11 -10.04
CA HIS A 219 -13.98 4.58 -10.02
C HIS A 219 -14.88 5.18 -11.10
N LEU A 220 -15.01 6.51 -11.06
CA LEU A 220 -15.72 7.35 -12.02
C LEU A 220 -14.71 7.98 -13.00
N PRO A 221 -14.50 7.44 -14.20
CA PRO A 221 -13.58 8.03 -15.15
C PRO A 221 -14.18 9.31 -15.76
N ALA A 222 -13.43 10.41 -15.74
CA ALA A 222 -13.94 11.68 -16.26
C ALA A 222 -12.94 12.53 -17.06
N ALA A 223 -11.66 12.12 -17.19
CA ALA A 223 -10.61 12.91 -17.85
C ALA A 223 -10.69 14.42 -17.49
N ASP A 224 -10.76 15.32 -18.48
CA ASP A 224 -10.95 16.78 -18.30
C ASP A 224 -12.43 17.21 -18.17
N GLY A 225 -13.37 16.27 -18.10
CA GLY A 225 -14.81 16.50 -17.97
C GLY A 225 -15.36 16.14 -16.58
N VAL A 226 -16.66 15.80 -16.52
CA VAL A 226 -17.33 15.24 -15.33
C VAL A 226 -18.00 13.91 -15.67
N PRO A 227 -18.13 12.95 -14.72
CA PRO A 227 -18.69 11.62 -14.99
C PRO A 227 -20.11 11.69 -15.53
N TRP A 228 -20.43 10.96 -16.60
CA TRP A 228 -21.72 11.09 -17.28
C TRP A 228 -22.30 9.73 -17.69
N THR A 229 -23.62 9.63 -17.70
CA THR A 229 -24.37 8.51 -18.28
C THR A 229 -25.70 9.04 -18.81
N GLU A 230 -26.28 8.39 -19.82
CA GLU A 230 -27.52 8.85 -20.47
C GLU A 230 -28.72 8.90 -19.49
N ARG A 231 -28.64 8.16 -18.38
CA ARG A 231 -29.66 8.14 -17.32
C ARG A 231 -29.57 9.34 -16.36
N LEU A 232 -28.42 10.01 -16.29
CA LEU A 232 -28.15 11.04 -15.28
C LEU A 232 -29.13 12.22 -15.33
N PRO A 233 -29.47 12.82 -16.50
CA PRO A 233 -30.43 13.93 -16.54
C PRO A 233 -31.81 13.58 -15.98
N ARG A 234 -32.27 12.34 -16.22
CA ARG A 234 -33.56 11.86 -15.73
C ARG A 234 -33.52 11.64 -14.21
N ALA A 235 -32.53 10.90 -13.71
CA ALA A 235 -32.35 10.65 -12.28
C ALA A 235 -32.23 11.98 -11.52
N PHE A 236 -31.42 12.91 -12.04
CA PHE A 236 -31.26 14.24 -11.46
C PHE A 236 -32.59 14.99 -11.33
N ARG A 237 -33.40 15.01 -12.40
CA ARG A 237 -34.70 15.70 -12.38
C ARG A 237 -35.67 15.05 -11.38
N GLU A 238 -35.69 13.72 -11.30
CA GLU A 238 -36.51 12.96 -10.38
C GLU A 238 -36.12 13.23 -8.90
N GLU A 239 -34.82 13.30 -8.60
CA GLU A 239 -34.32 13.51 -7.23
C GLU A 239 -34.29 14.97 -6.78
N LYS A 240 -33.97 15.90 -7.69
CA LYS A 240 -33.69 17.32 -7.36
C LYS A 240 -34.79 18.28 -7.79
N GLY A 241 -35.71 17.84 -8.64
CA GLY A 241 -36.89 18.61 -9.04
C GLY A 241 -36.65 19.71 -10.08
N TYR A 242 -35.48 19.73 -10.74
CA TYR A 242 -35.19 20.65 -11.85
C TYR A 242 -34.31 19.99 -12.93
N ASP A 243 -34.22 20.60 -14.11
CA ASP A 243 -33.49 20.03 -15.25
C ASP A 243 -31.99 20.38 -15.21
N LEU A 244 -31.15 19.35 -15.08
CA LEU A 244 -29.69 19.48 -15.16
C LEU A 244 -29.24 20.05 -16.52
N LEU A 245 -29.90 19.68 -17.62
CA LEU A 245 -29.49 20.08 -18.96
C LEU A 245 -29.58 21.60 -19.17
N GLU A 246 -30.47 22.29 -18.47
CA GLU A 246 -30.58 23.75 -18.49
C GLU A 246 -29.53 24.45 -17.61
N ARG A 247 -28.73 23.69 -16.85
CA ARG A 247 -27.78 24.19 -15.85
C ARG A 247 -26.36 23.69 -16.06
N LEU A 248 -26.07 22.99 -17.16
CA LEU A 248 -24.71 22.48 -17.46
C LEU A 248 -23.58 23.50 -17.32
N PRO A 249 -23.75 24.79 -17.69
CA PRO A 249 -22.70 25.80 -17.49
C PRO A 249 -22.23 25.94 -16.04
N CYS A 250 -23.11 25.69 -15.05
CA CYS A 250 -22.78 25.74 -13.63
C CYS A 250 -21.75 24.68 -13.21
N LEU A 251 -21.68 23.54 -13.91
CA LEU A 251 -20.71 22.48 -13.59
C LEU A 251 -19.27 22.87 -13.95
N PHE A 252 -19.10 23.78 -14.92
CA PHE A 252 -17.80 24.15 -15.47
C PHE A 252 -17.38 25.59 -15.14
N LEU A 253 -18.35 26.47 -14.84
CA LEU A 253 -18.14 27.89 -14.58
C LEU A 253 -18.83 28.32 -13.28
N ASP A 254 -18.29 29.36 -12.64
CA ASP A 254 -18.83 29.92 -11.38
C ASP A 254 -19.90 30.98 -11.69
N ILE A 255 -20.98 30.56 -12.35
CA ILE A 255 -22.10 31.41 -12.78
C ILE A 255 -23.44 30.89 -12.25
N GLY A 256 -24.43 31.77 -12.09
CA GLY A 256 -25.71 31.41 -11.50
C GLY A 256 -25.58 30.72 -10.13
N ASP A 257 -26.42 29.72 -9.87
CA ASP A 257 -26.46 28.97 -8.60
C ASP A 257 -25.46 27.79 -8.59
N TYR A 258 -24.23 28.01 -9.06
CA TYR A 258 -23.29 26.92 -9.35
C TYR A 258 -23.03 25.97 -8.17
N ARG A 259 -22.95 26.51 -6.94
CA ARG A 259 -22.68 25.70 -5.74
C ARG A 259 -23.79 24.68 -5.49
N ARG A 260 -25.04 25.12 -5.56
CA ARG A 260 -26.21 24.24 -5.46
C ARG A 260 -26.19 23.19 -6.56
N VAL A 261 -25.99 23.62 -7.81
CA VAL A 261 -26.02 22.69 -8.96
C VAL A 261 -24.92 21.63 -8.85
N ARG A 262 -23.70 22.00 -8.44
CA ARG A 262 -22.60 21.05 -8.27
C ARG A 262 -22.81 20.13 -7.06
N TYR A 263 -23.31 20.66 -5.94
CA TYR A 263 -23.69 19.83 -4.78
C TYR A 263 -24.72 18.77 -5.19
N ASP A 264 -25.81 19.19 -5.84
CA ASP A 264 -26.87 18.30 -6.30
C ASP A 264 -26.38 17.31 -7.36
N TYR A 265 -25.45 17.72 -8.23
CA TYR A 265 -24.86 16.85 -9.24
C TYR A 265 -24.05 15.72 -8.61
N TRP A 266 -23.13 16.05 -7.71
CA TRP A 266 -22.29 15.04 -7.06
C TRP A 266 -23.09 14.15 -6.11
N ASP A 267 -24.15 14.66 -5.49
CA ASP A 267 -25.10 13.84 -4.72
C ASP A 267 -25.73 12.74 -5.59
N VAL A 268 -26.28 13.11 -6.75
CA VAL A 268 -26.92 12.17 -7.69
C VAL A 268 -25.90 11.22 -8.33
N VAL A 269 -24.72 11.71 -8.72
CA VAL A 269 -23.66 10.86 -9.30
C VAL A 269 -23.17 9.82 -8.28
N THR A 270 -22.95 10.22 -7.03
CA THR A 270 -22.53 9.30 -5.95
C THR A 270 -23.62 8.26 -5.68
N HIS A 271 -24.89 8.68 -5.63
CA HIS A 271 -26.03 7.78 -5.50
C HIS A 271 -26.10 6.76 -6.66
N LEU A 272 -25.96 7.21 -7.92
CA LEU A 272 -25.97 6.30 -9.07
C LEU A 272 -24.82 5.29 -9.03
N PHE A 273 -23.62 5.69 -8.58
CA PHE A 273 -22.49 4.78 -8.45
C PHE A 273 -22.72 3.72 -7.36
N LEU A 274 -23.27 4.12 -6.22
CA LEU A 274 -23.66 3.21 -5.14
C LEU A 274 -24.67 2.16 -5.63
N GLU A 275 -25.77 2.60 -6.26
CA GLU A 275 -26.86 1.71 -6.66
C GLU A 275 -26.56 0.88 -7.91
N SER A 276 -25.77 1.42 -8.84
CA SER A 276 -25.52 0.75 -10.13
C SER A 276 -24.30 -0.17 -10.10
N TRP A 277 -23.37 0.03 -9.17
CA TRP A 277 -22.12 -0.74 -9.11
C TRP A 277 -21.87 -1.36 -7.73
N CYS A 278 -21.75 -0.53 -6.69
CA CYS A 278 -21.26 -0.99 -5.39
C CYS A 278 -22.24 -1.97 -4.72
N ARG A 279 -23.53 -1.61 -4.66
CA ARG A 279 -24.58 -2.44 -4.06
C ARG A 279 -24.77 -3.77 -4.80
N PRO A 280 -24.85 -3.84 -6.15
CA PRO A 280 -24.92 -5.10 -6.86
C PRO A 280 -23.77 -6.07 -6.56
N LEU A 281 -22.52 -5.59 -6.51
CA LEU A 281 -21.37 -6.43 -6.17
C LEU A 281 -21.45 -6.93 -4.72
N TYR A 282 -21.79 -6.04 -3.78
CA TYR A 282 -21.96 -6.37 -2.37
C TYR A 282 -23.04 -7.44 -2.16
N GLU A 283 -24.23 -7.22 -2.72
CA GLU A 283 -25.38 -8.12 -2.59
C GLU A 283 -25.12 -9.48 -3.24
N TRP A 284 -24.41 -9.51 -4.39
CA TRP A 284 -24.00 -10.76 -5.01
C TRP A 284 -23.06 -11.55 -4.09
N CYS A 285 -22.08 -10.88 -3.47
CA CYS A 285 -21.15 -11.53 -2.54
C CYS A 285 -21.88 -12.08 -1.31
N GLU A 286 -22.72 -11.26 -0.66
CA GLU A 286 -23.49 -11.67 0.52
C GLU A 286 -24.41 -12.86 0.20
N ALA A 287 -25.10 -12.84 -0.95
CA ALA A 287 -25.97 -13.94 -1.39
C ALA A 287 -25.23 -15.26 -1.63
N ASN A 288 -23.91 -15.22 -1.82
CA ASN A 288 -23.06 -16.38 -2.05
C ASN A 288 -22.17 -16.73 -0.84
N GLY A 289 -22.40 -16.09 0.32
CA GLY A 289 -21.61 -16.34 1.53
C GLY A 289 -20.17 -15.84 1.46
N LEU A 290 -19.93 -14.79 0.66
CA LEU A 290 -18.63 -14.17 0.44
C LEU A 290 -18.61 -12.75 0.98
N ALA A 291 -17.49 -12.32 1.54
CA ALA A 291 -17.22 -10.93 1.83
C ALA A 291 -16.79 -10.20 0.55
N LEU A 292 -17.30 -8.98 0.32
CA LEU A 292 -16.68 -8.03 -0.60
C LEU A 292 -15.64 -7.21 0.17
N THR A 293 -14.45 -7.06 -0.41
CA THR A 293 -13.36 -6.18 0.05
C THR A 293 -12.63 -5.62 -1.15
N GLY A 294 -11.64 -4.75 -0.92
CA GLY A 294 -10.97 -4.05 -2.00
C GLY A 294 -10.54 -2.67 -1.57
N HIS A 295 -10.34 -1.78 -2.54
CA HIS A 295 -10.32 -0.35 -2.25
C HIS A 295 -10.79 0.42 -3.49
N PHE A 296 -11.39 1.59 -3.26
CA PHE A 296 -11.72 2.54 -4.31
C PHE A 296 -10.53 3.44 -4.63
N ARG A 297 -10.58 4.17 -5.75
CA ARG A 297 -9.59 5.20 -6.09
C ARG A 297 -9.79 6.47 -5.25
N GLY A 298 -9.68 6.35 -3.93
CA GLY A 298 -9.91 7.42 -2.96
C GLY A 298 -8.75 8.41 -2.83
N HIS A 299 -7.57 8.09 -3.36
CA HIS A 299 -6.36 8.93 -3.26
C HIS A 299 -6.44 10.28 -4.00
N VAL A 300 -7.51 10.51 -4.77
CA VAL A 300 -7.75 11.77 -5.50
C VAL A 300 -8.42 12.87 -4.66
N PHE A 301 -8.74 12.60 -3.39
CA PHE A 301 -9.22 13.61 -2.45
C PHE A 301 -8.31 14.85 -2.48
N PRO A 302 -8.84 16.09 -2.46
CA PRO A 302 -10.25 16.47 -2.25
C PRO A 302 -11.14 16.47 -3.51
N ALA A 303 -10.64 16.08 -4.68
CA ALA A 303 -11.46 16.06 -5.88
C ALA A 303 -12.51 14.91 -5.81
N PRO A 304 -13.78 15.16 -6.14
CA PRO A 304 -14.82 14.12 -6.15
C PRO A 304 -14.76 13.22 -7.41
N THR A 305 -13.82 13.46 -8.32
CA THR A 305 -13.86 12.90 -9.68
C THR A 305 -13.79 11.40 -9.77
N ALA A 306 -13.22 10.69 -8.78
CA ALA A 306 -13.11 9.22 -8.82
C ALA A 306 -14.18 8.49 -8.00
N THR A 307 -14.65 9.07 -6.89
CA THR A 307 -15.54 8.37 -5.93
C THR A 307 -16.80 9.17 -5.57
N GLY A 308 -16.85 10.47 -5.85
CA GLY A 308 -17.87 11.37 -5.29
C GLY A 308 -17.63 11.61 -3.80
N SER A 309 -17.97 10.63 -2.97
CA SER A 309 -17.54 10.50 -1.56
C SER A 309 -17.16 9.05 -1.28
N THR A 310 -16.00 8.81 -0.68
CA THR A 310 -15.45 7.44 -0.52
C THR A 310 -16.13 6.66 0.62
N MET A 311 -16.45 7.31 1.75
CA MET A 311 -17.00 6.63 2.93
C MET A 311 -18.32 5.87 2.68
N PRO A 312 -19.31 6.41 1.94
CA PRO A 312 -20.50 5.65 1.58
C PRO A 312 -20.20 4.40 0.74
N LEU A 313 -19.14 4.42 -0.07
CA LEU A 313 -18.76 3.26 -0.88
C LEU A 313 -18.22 2.12 0.00
N TYR A 314 -17.48 2.44 1.06
CA TYR A 314 -17.07 1.46 2.08
C TYR A 314 -18.26 0.78 2.76
N ALA A 315 -19.43 1.44 2.82
CA ALA A 315 -20.65 0.80 3.34
C ALA A 315 -21.09 -0.40 2.48
N CYS A 316 -20.63 -0.50 1.23
CA CYS A 316 -20.81 -1.66 0.35
C CYS A 316 -19.69 -2.71 0.45
N GLU A 317 -18.83 -2.71 1.48
CA GLU A 317 -17.76 -3.73 1.65
C GLU A 317 -17.85 -4.42 3.01
N ARG A 318 -18.02 -5.75 3.05
CA ARG A 318 -18.05 -6.50 4.33
C ARG A 318 -16.75 -6.34 5.13
N VAL A 319 -15.63 -6.15 4.42
CA VAL A 319 -14.34 -5.76 4.98
C VAL A 319 -13.89 -4.49 4.24
N PRO A 320 -14.19 -3.29 4.77
CA PRO A 320 -13.77 -2.04 4.16
C PRO A 320 -12.25 -2.03 3.96
N GLY A 321 -11.79 -1.62 2.79
CA GLY A 321 -10.35 -1.62 2.50
C GLY A 321 -9.81 -0.33 1.90
N MET A 322 -8.56 -0.04 2.22
CA MET A 322 -7.82 1.13 1.76
C MET A 322 -6.43 0.71 1.25
N GLU A 323 -5.73 1.65 0.62
CA GLU A 323 -4.35 1.43 0.16
C GLU A 323 -3.36 2.42 0.81
N CYS A 324 -2.15 1.93 1.02
CA CYS A 324 -0.98 2.69 1.42
C CYS A 324 0.25 2.19 0.65
N GLN A 325 0.53 2.85 -0.47
CA GLN A 325 1.72 2.62 -1.26
C GLN A 325 2.93 3.36 -0.68
N ALA A 326 4.12 2.98 -1.15
CA ALA A 326 5.41 3.59 -0.81
C ALA A 326 5.87 3.39 0.64
N ASN A 327 7.17 3.60 0.84
CA ASN A 327 7.84 3.65 2.14
C ASN A 327 8.45 5.05 2.35
N ARG A 328 7.62 6.08 2.21
CA ARG A 328 8.01 7.46 2.51
C ARG A 328 6.92 8.09 3.33
N TYR A 329 7.24 8.41 4.59
CA TYR A 329 6.33 9.20 5.40
C TYR A 329 6.31 10.60 4.80
N GLU A 330 5.16 10.98 4.27
CA GLU A 330 4.92 12.33 3.80
C GLU A 330 3.62 12.82 4.41
N GLU A 331 3.60 14.09 4.79
CA GLU A 331 2.34 14.76 5.15
C GLU A 331 1.64 15.31 3.90
N ARG A 332 2.34 15.27 2.74
CA ARG A 332 1.91 15.82 1.46
C ARG A 332 2.47 14.97 0.33
N GLY A 333 1.61 14.48 -0.55
CA GLY A 333 2.07 13.83 -1.77
C GLY A 333 2.61 14.84 -2.79
N PRO A 334 3.35 14.37 -3.80
CA PRO A 334 3.80 15.20 -4.91
C PRO A 334 2.61 15.85 -5.64
N TYR A 335 2.78 17.08 -6.11
CA TYR A 335 1.78 17.84 -6.87
C TYR A 335 0.46 18.15 -6.14
N GLY A 336 0.47 18.17 -4.80
CA GLY A 336 -0.72 18.48 -4.00
C GLY A 336 -1.72 17.32 -3.91
N GLN A 337 -1.30 16.10 -4.29
CA GLN A 337 -2.06 14.87 -4.04
C GLN A 337 -1.83 14.37 -2.61
N MET A 338 -2.70 13.46 -2.16
CA MET A 338 -2.63 12.85 -0.83
C MET A 338 -1.34 12.03 -0.68
N ALA A 339 -0.65 12.18 0.46
CA ALA A 339 0.42 11.25 0.83
C ALA A 339 -0.19 9.86 1.11
N HIS A 340 0.43 8.78 0.65
CA HIS A 340 -0.05 7.43 0.96
C HIS A 340 0.27 7.09 2.43
N PHE A 341 1.56 6.89 2.74
CA PHE A 341 2.00 6.75 4.11
C PHE A 341 2.08 8.12 4.80
N GLY A 342 1.20 8.35 5.78
CA GLY A 342 1.01 9.63 6.47
C GLY A 342 -0.40 10.20 6.36
N SER A 343 -1.25 9.69 5.45
CA SER A 343 -2.66 10.08 5.38
C SER A 343 -3.50 9.40 6.45
N ILE A 344 -3.66 10.07 7.59
CA ILE A 344 -4.55 9.62 8.69
C ILE A 344 -6.00 9.51 8.20
N ARG A 345 -6.44 10.43 7.33
CA ARG A 345 -7.78 10.42 6.72
C ARG A 345 -8.13 9.05 6.16
N SER A 346 -7.30 8.51 5.25
CA SER A 346 -7.65 7.29 4.50
C SER A 346 -7.88 6.10 5.42
N VAL A 347 -7.08 5.97 6.50
CA VAL A 347 -7.25 4.91 7.49
C VAL A 347 -8.51 5.15 8.32
N LYS A 348 -8.71 6.38 8.79
CA LYS A 348 -9.86 6.76 9.61
C LYS A 348 -11.19 6.68 8.86
N GLU A 349 -11.24 6.99 7.57
CA GLU A 349 -12.45 6.83 6.74
C GLU A 349 -12.93 5.38 6.75
N ALA A 350 -12.05 4.43 6.38
CA ALA A 350 -12.39 3.01 6.34
C ALA A 350 -12.71 2.44 7.73
N ALA A 351 -11.91 2.79 8.75
CA ALA A 351 -12.11 2.34 10.12
C ALA A 351 -13.42 2.85 10.74
N SER A 352 -13.78 4.10 10.47
CA SER A 352 -15.03 4.70 10.98
C SER A 352 -16.24 4.02 10.38
N VAL A 353 -16.26 3.80 9.06
CA VAL A 353 -17.37 3.10 8.40
C VAL A 353 -17.50 1.66 8.87
N ALA A 354 -16.37 0.95 9.03
CA ALA A 354 -16.39 -0.41 9.56
C ALA A 354 -17.02 -0.45 10.96
N ARG A 355 -16.60 0.44 11.87
CA ARG A 355 -17.12 0.50 13.23
C ARG A 355 -18.61 0.87 13.27
N GLN A 356 -19.01 1.89 12.51
CA GLN A 356 -20.41 2.33 12.42
C GLN A 356 -21.35 1.23 11.92
N LEU A 357 -20.84 0.27 11.16
CA LEU A 357 -21.59 -0.86 10.61
C LEU A 357 -21.34 -2.19 11.33
N GLY A 358 -20.65 -2.20 12.48
CA GLY A 358 -20.38 -3.41 13.26
C GLY A 358 -19.43 -4.40 12.54
N ARG A 359 -18.56 -3.92 11.66
CA ARG A 359 -17.62 -4.75 10.89
C ARG A 359 -16.29 -4.87 11.62
N PRO A 360 -15.82 -6.10 11.95
CA PRO A 360 -14.66 -6.28 12.80
C PRO A 360 -13.32 -6.09 12.07
N ARG A 361 -13.32 -6.09 10.72
CA ARG A 361 -12.10 -6.12 9.91
C ARG A 361 -12.03 -4.93 8.95
N VAL A 362 -10.83 -4.35 8.87
CA VAL A 362 -10.47 -3.25 7.97
C VAL A 362 -9.18 -3.61 7.26
N LEU A 363 -9.23 -3.75 5.94
CA LEU A 363 -8.10 -4.12 5.11
C LEU A 363 -7.26 -2.89 4.76
N SER A 364 -5.94 -3.07 4.70
CA SER A 364 -5.02 -2.12 4.10
C SER A 364 -4.07 -2.84 3.13
N GLU A 365 -4.13 -2.49 1.86
CA GLU A 365 -3.11 -2.86 0.88
C GLU A 365 -1.85 -2.02 1.13
N VAL A 366 -0.75 -2.66 1.53
CA VAL A 366 0.47 -2.01 2.01
C VAL A 366 1.71 -2.41 1.22
N TYR A 367 2.73 -1.56 1.29
CA TYR A 367 4.09 -1.77 0.78
C TYR A 367 4.28 -1.67 -0.74
N GLY A 368 3.20 -1.57 -1.51
CA GLY A 368 3.27 -1.46 -2.95
C GLY A 368 4.15 -0.30 -3.41
N GLY A 369 5.12 -0.59 -4.27
CA GLY A 369 6.05 0.43 -4.77
C GLY A 369 6.98 1.03 -3.72
N SER A 370 7.21 0.36 -2.60
CA SER A 370 8.21 0.79 -1.61
C SER A 370 9.66 0.63 -2.09
N GLY A 371 9.87 -0.13 -3.17
CA GLY A 371 11.18 -0.47 -3.69
C GLY A 371 11.73 -1.77 -3.11
N TRP A 372 12.75 -2.31 -3.77
CA TRP A 372 13.43 -3.54 -3.35
C TRP A 372 14.24 -3.35 -2.06
N GLU A 373 14.42 -2.12 -1.57
CA GLU A 373 15.13 -1.76 -0.34
C GLU A 373 14.31 -1.89 0.95
N LEU A 374 13.02 -2.19 0.88
CA LEU A 374 12.13 -2.24 2.05
C LEU A 374 12.67 -3.18 3.15
N THR A 375 12.87 -2.64 4.34
CA THR A 375 13.39 -3.37 5.51
C THR A 375 12.27 -3.90 6.42
N PHE A 376 12.59 -4.74 7.42
CA PHE A 376 11.61 -5.15 8.42
C PHE A 376 11.22 -3.99 9.36
N ALA A 377 12.13 -3.06 9.64
CA ALA A 377 11.83 -1.86 10.41
C ALA A 377 10.81 -0.96 9.68
N ASP A 378 10.96 -0.80 8.37
CA ASP A 378 10.00 -0.06 7.53
C ASP A 378 8.61 -0.71 7.57
N GLN A 379 8.57 -2.04 7.39
CA GLN A 379 7.32 -2.80 7.46
C GLN A 379 6.62 -2.64 8.80
N LYS A 380 7.35 -2.81 9.92
CA LYS A 380 6.80 -2.63 11.26
C LYS A 380 6.24 -1.23 11.44
N ARG A 381 7.01 -0.20 11.10
CA ARG A 381 6.60 1.21 11.23
C ARG A 381 5.29 1.51 10.49
N ILE A 382 5.18 1.07 9.23
CA ILE A 382 3.98 1.29 8.42
C ILE A 382 2.80 0.46 8.97
N GLY A 383 3.01 -0.81 9.31
CA GLY A 383 1.95 -1.68 9.83
C GLY A 383 1.42 -1.20 11.19
N ASP A 384 2.30 -0.78 12.10
CA ASP A 384 1.93 -0.24 13.40
C ASP A 384 1.15 1.07 13.28
N TRP A 385 1.53 1.95 12.34
CA TRP A 385 0.78 3.17 12.05
C TRP A 385 -0.66 2.88 11.63
N HIS A 386 -0.87 1.89 10.75
CA HIS A 386 -2.20 1.45 10.34
C HIS A 386 -3.00 0.90 11.53
N TYR A 387 -2.36 0.07 12.37
CA TYR A 387 -3.00 -0.59 13.49
C TYR A 387 -3.37 0.36 14.62
N ALA A 388 -2.54 1.38 14.90
CA ALA A 388 -2.87 2.43 15.86
C ALA A 388 -4.06 3.29 15.40
N LEU A 389 -4.26 3.45 14.10
CA LEU A 389 -5.33 4.28 13.52
C LEU A 389 -6.64 3.53 13.27
N GLY A 390 -6.65 2.19 13.38
CA GLY A 390 -7.87 1.38 13.36
C GLY A 390 -7.96 0.34 12.23
N ALA A 391 -6.98 0.27 11.31
CA ALA A 391 -6.88 -0.88 10.41
C ALA A 391 -6.41 -2.12 11.17
N ASN A 392 -6.76 -3.32 10.71
CA ASN A 392 -6.38 -4.55 11.42
C ASN A 392 -6.20 -5.77 10.50
N PHE A 393 -6.10 -5.57 9.19
CA PHE A 393 -5.83 -6.64 8.23
C PHE A 393 -4.89 -6.12 7.12
N LEU A 394 -3.63 -6.57 7.13
CA LEU A 394 -2.65 -6.14 6.14
C LEU A 394 -2.64 -7.08 4.93
N CYS A 395 -2.67 -6.47 3.74
CA CYS A 395 -2.51 -7.11 2.44
C CYS A 395 -1.20 -6.61 1.82
N GLN A 396 -0.17 -7.46 1.75
CA GLN A 396 1.11 -7.04 1.17
C GLN A 396 1.06 -6.99 -0.35
N HIS A 397 1.42 -5.85 -0.93
CA HIS A 397 1.63 -5.64 -2.37
C HIS A 397 3.15 -5.66 -2.65
N LEU A 398 3.75 -6.70 -3.24
CA LEU A 398 3.15 -7.89 -3.89
C LEU A 398 3.84 -9.20 -3.49
N ALA A 399 3.17 -10.33 -3.69
CA ALA A 399 3.83 -11.64 -3.77
C ALA A 399 3.84 -12.08 -5.24
N HIS A 400 5.01 -12.22 -5.88
CA HIS A 400 5.09 -12.64 -7.29
C HIS A 400 5.13 -14.16 -7.45
N ALA A 401 4.37 -14.71 -8.41
CA ALA A 401 4.54 -16.11 -8.81
C ALA A 401 5.87 -16.31 -9.54
N SER A 402 6.25 -15.37 -10.42
CA SER A 402 7.59 -15.25 -11.00
C SER A 402 8.03 -13.79 -11.17
N LEU A 403 9.35 -13.58 -11.09
CA LEU A 403 10.07 -12.35 -11.39
C LEU A 403 10.50 -12.23 -12.86
N ARG A 404 10.16 -13.18 -13.74
CA ARG A 404 10.56 -13.19 -15.17
C ARG A 404 10.27 -11.85 -15.86
N GLY A 405 11.24 -11.32 -16.60
CA GLY A 405 11.07 -10.16 -17.45
C GLY A 405 10.78 -8.89 -16.70
N PHE A 406 9.79 -8.15 -17.21
CA PHE A 406 9.34 -6.91 -16.59
C PHE A 406 8.60 -7.11 -15.26
N ARG A 407 8.20 -8.35 -14.91
CA ARG A 407 7.48 -8.66 -13.67
C ARG A 407 8.26 -8.23 -12.42
N LYS A 408 9.60 -8.33 -12.42
CA LYS A 408 10.47 -7.84 -11.33
C LYS A 408 10.51 -6.31 -11.14
N ARG A 409 9.82 -5.56 -12.02
CA ARG A 409 9.70 -4.09 -11.97
C ARG A 409 8.29 -3.65 -11.58
N ASP A 410 7.37 -4.59 -11.41
CA ASP A 410 5.98 -4.33 -11.11
C ASP A 410 5.79 -4.00 -9.61
N TYR A 411 5.89 -2.70 -9.26
CA TYR A 411 5.66 -2.17 -7.91
C TYR A 411 6.37 -2.96 -6.77
N PRO A 412 7.70 -3.13 -6.83
CA PRO A 412 8.45 -3.91 -5.84
C PRO A 412 8.27 -3.38 -4.41
N PRO A 413 8.43 -4.25 -3.37
CA PRO A 413 9.11 -5.55 -3.40
C PRO A 413 8.19 -6.78 -3.60
N SER A 414 8.81 -7.97 -3.58
CA SER A 414 8.13 -9.29 -3.59
C SER A 414 8.21 -10.02 -2.24
N PHE A 415 7.07 -10.41 -1.67
CA PHE A 415 6.92 -11.17 -0.42
C PHE A 415 6.89 -12.69 -0.68
N MET A 416 7.96 -13.19 -1.28
CA MET A 416 8.14 -14.59 -1.69
C MET A 416 9.62 -15.02 -1.52
N PRO A 417 9.96 -16.32 -1.68
CA PRO A 417 11.33 -16.83 -1.52
C PRO A 417 12.44 -16.15 -2.33
N HIS A 418 12.11 -15.29 -3.30
CA HIS A 418 13.07 -14.47 -4.02
C HIS A 418 13.89 -13.57 -3.08
N ALA A 419 13.25 -13.03 -2.04
CA ALA A 419 13.89 -12.10 -1.11
C ALA A 419 14.84 -12.82 -0.14
N PRO A 420 16.08 -12.34 0.07
CA PRO A 420 17.05 -13.00 0.96
C PRO A 420 16.59 -13.09 2.42
N TRP A 421 15.76 -12.15 2.86
CA TRP A 421 15.19 -12.12 4.21
C TRP A 421 13.98 -13.04 4.39
N TRP A 422 13.48 -13.73 3.34
CA TRP A 422 12.30 -14.60 3.42
C TRP A 422 12.39 -15.65 4.53
N GLY A 423 13.61 -16.19 4.73
CA GLY A 423 13.94 -17.11 5.82
C GLY A 423 13.56 -16.61 7.23
N SER A 424 13.46 -15.28 7.41
CA SER A 424 13.13 -14.62 8.67
C SER A 424 11.71 -14.04 8.69
N TYR A 425 10.92 -14.18 7.62
CA TYR A 425 9.64 -13.46 7.48
C TYR A 425 8.55 -13.89 8.48
N ARG A 426 8.76 -15.01 9.17
CA ARG A 426 7.90 -15.39 10.29
C ARG A 426 7.88 -14.34 11.41
N LEU A 427 8.97 -13.58 11.59
CA LEU A 427 9.05 -12.49 12.56
C LEU A 427 7.94 -11.44 12.34
N PRO A 428 7.87 -10.72 11.20
CA PRO A 428 6.76 -9.81 10.94
C PRO A 428 5.41 -10.55 10.78
N GLY A 429 5.39 -11.76 10.19
CA GLY A 429 4.17 -12.53 9.98
C GLY A 429 3.43 -12.88 11.28
N ASP A 430 4.14 -13.37 12.30
CA ASP A 430 3.55 -13.65 13.61
C ASP A 430 3.27 -12.35 14.37
N TYR A 431 4.16 -11.34 14.31
CA TYR A 431 3.95 -10.03 14.94
C TYR A 431 2.61 -9.38 14.54
N PHE A 432 2.36 -9.25 13.24
CA PHE A 432 1.13 -8.64 12.75
C PHE A 432 -0.10 -9.52 12.98
N ALA A 433 0.05 -10.84 12.97
CA ALA A 433 -1.06 -11.75 13.26
C ALA A 433 -1.59 -11.60 14.69
N ARG A 434 -0.68 -11.46 15.66
CA ARG A 434 -1.05 -11.26 17.07
C ARG A 434 -1.73 -9.92 17.29
N LEU A 435 -1.19 -8.86 16.70
CA LEU A 435 -1.79 -7.54 16.75
C LEU A 435 -3.16 -7.50 16.05
N SER A 436 -3.26 -8.06 14.83
CA SER A 436 -4.53 -8.15 14.09
C SER A 436 -5.60 -8.85 14.92
N TYR A 437 -5.28 -9.97 15.57
CA TYR A 437 -6.22 -10.68 16.42
C TYR A 437 -6.72 -9.80 17.56
N VAL A 438 -5.81 -9.27 18.39
CA VAL A 438 -6.17 -8.50 19.59
C VAL A 438 -6.90 -7.20 19.21
N LEU A 439 -6.43 -6.50 18.17
CA LEU A 439 -7.02 -5.25 17.69
C LEU A 439 -8.30 -5.45 16.84
N SER A 440 -8.73 -6.69 16.65
CA SER A 440 -10.06 -7.01 16.10
C SER A 440 -11.08 -7.35 17.18
N GLN A 441 -10.65 -7.59 18.43
CA GLN A 441 -11.56 -7.93 19.52
C GLN A 441 -12.21 -6.68 20.12
N GLY A 442 -13.43 -6.86 20.63
CA GLY A 442 -14.20 -5.79 21.26
C GLY A 442 -14.43 -4.58 20.34
N GLU A 443 -14.71 -3.43 20.96
CA GLU A 443 -15.04 -2.20 20.25
C GLU A 443 -13.97 -1.13 20.48
N PRO A 444 -13.61 -0.33 19.45
CA PRO A 444 -12.82 0.88 19.66
C PRO A 444 -13.53 1.85 20.60
N VAL A 445 -12.76 2.60 21.39
CA VAL A 445 -13.29 3.62 22.30
C VAL A 445 -13.00 5.00 21.72
N ALA A 446 -14.00 5.58 21.05
CA ALA A 446 -13.98 6.98 20.64
C ALA A 446 -15.33 7.62 20.91
N ASP A 447 -15.33 8.74 21.63
CA ASP A 447 -16.51 9.52 22.00
C ASP A 447 -16.74 10.73 21.07
N LEU A 448 -15.82 10.98 20.14
CA LEU A 448 -15.78 12.13 19.26
C LEU A 448 -16.11 11.74 17.81
N LEU A 449 -17.05 12.44 17.18
CA LEU A 449 -17.28 12.38 15.74
C LEU A 449 -16.73 13.64 15.07
N VAL A 450 -15.98 13.49 13.99
CA VAL A 450 -15.56 14.62 13.14
C VAL A 450 -16.33 14.55 11.82
N LEU A 451 -17.09 15.60 11.49
CA LEU A 451 -17.86 15.63 10.25
C LEU A 451 -16.90 15.70 9.05
N HIS A 452 -17.09 14.83 8.05
CA HIS A 452 -16.28 14.83 6.84
C HIS A 452 -16.73 15.94 5.86
N PRO A 453 -15.81 16.74 5.28
CA PRO A 453 -16.18 17.94 4.52
C PRO A 453 -16.53 17.71 3.04
N SER A 454 -16.96 16.49 2.63
CA SER A 454 -17.25 16.15 1.21
C SER A 454 -18.16 17.16 0.51
N GLY A 455 -19.22 17.63 1.18
CA GLY A 455 -20.18 18.58 0.59
C GLY A 455 -19.57 19.93 0.23
N ALA A 456 -18.52 20.37 0.93
CA ALA A 456 -17.78 21.58 0.59
C ALA A 456 -17.00 21.39 -0.71
N HIS A 457 -16.34 20.25 -0.85
CA HIS A 457 -15.60 19.91 -2.07
C HIS A 457 -16.53 19.77 -3.27
N TRP A 458 -17.73 19.22 -3.10
CA TRP A 458 -18.73 19.15 -4.17
C TRP A 458 -19.15 20.53 -4.67
N CYS A 459 -19.39 21.49 -3.77
CA CYS A 459 -19.81 22.85 -4.14
C CYS A 459 -18.77 23.59 -4.99
N ASP A 460 -17.50 23.49 -4.60
CA ASP A 460 -16.43 24.32 -5.16
C ASP A 460 -15.59 23.59 -6.23
N PHE A 461 -15.76 22.28 -6.42
CA PHE A 461 -15.10 21.56 -7.51
C PHE A 461 -15.65 21.96 -8.88
N ARG A 462 -14.73 22.15 -9.83
CA ARG A 462 -15.02 22.25 -11.26
C ARG A 462 -13.87 21.63 -12.05
N PRO A 463 -14.14 20.98 -13.20
CA PRO A 463 -13.11 20.47 -14.08
C PRO A 463 -12.32 21.60 -14.74
N ARG A 464 -11.23 21.25 -15.42
CA ARG A 464 -10.36 22.21 -16.12
C ARG A 464 -11.14 22.89 -17.25
N SER A 465 -11.10 24.23 -17.30
CA SER A 465 -11.69 24.97 -18.43
C SER A 465 -10.73 25.01 -19.63
N PRO A 466 -11.23 25.04 -20.88
CA PRO A 466 -10.40 25.23 -22.07
C PRO A 466 -9.56 26.51 -21.99
N GLY A 467 -8.23 26.38 -22.13
CA GLY A 467 -7.28 27.50 -22.03
C GLY A 467 -6.73 27.75 -20.62
N GLU A 468 -7.21 27.06 -19.59
CA GLU A 468 -6.58 27.07 -18.26
C GLU A 468 -5.46 26.01 -18.18
N ALA A 469 -4.33 26.40 -17.57
CA ALA A 469 -3.24 25.48 -17.27
C ALA A 469 -3.63 24.45 -16.19
N GLN A 470 -4.39 24.88 -15.17
CA GLN A 470 -4.99 24.05 -14.12
C GLN A 470 -6.31 24.68 -13.64
N PRO A 471 -7.29 23.89 -13.16
CA PRO A 471 -8.53 24.43 -12.60
C PRO A 471 -8.26 25.36 -11.40
N ARG A 472 -8.79 26.59 -11.44
CA ARG A 472 -8.64 27.57 -10.34
C ARG A 472 -9.19 27.10 -8.99
N SER A 473 -10.15 26.18 -8.99
CA SER A 473 -10.75 25.59 -7.78
C SER A 473 -9.76 24.73 -6.98
N LEU A 474 -8.71 24.20 -7.61
CA LEU A 474 -7.80 23.25 -6.95
C LEU A 474 -7.06 23.85 -5.76
N SER A 475 -6.68 25.13 -5.82
CA SER A 475 -5.97 25.77 -4.69
C SER A 475 -6.87 25.97 -3.47
N ALA A 476 -8.13 26.32 -3.68
CA ALA A 476 -9.12 26.47 -2.60
C ALA A 476 -9.46 25.11 -1.97
N LEU A 477 -9.70 24.09 -2.81
CA LEU A 477 -9.93 22.72 -2.34
C LEU A 477 -8.73 22.17 -1.57
N ALA A 478 -7.51 22.40 -2.06
CA ALA A 478 -6.29 21.98 -1.37
C ALA A 478 -6.14 22.65 0.00
N ALA A 479 -6.52 23.92 0.14
CA ALA A 479 -6.52 24.60 1.44
C ALA A 479 -7.54 24.00 2.42
N MET A 480 -8.75 23.66 1.95
CA MET A 480 -9.76 22.97 2.76
C MET A 480 -9.27 21.58 3.21
N ALA A 481 -8.73 20.80 2.28
CA ALA A 481 -8.13 19.50 2.55
C ALA A 481 -6.99 19.59 3.59
N GLN A 482 -6.11 20.59 3.44
CA GLN A 482 -5.00 20.81 4.37
C GLN A 482 -5.49 21.16 5.78
N ALA A 483 -6.52 21.99 5.91
CA ALA A 483 -7.11 22.32 7.21
C ALA A 483 -7.71 21.08 7.88
N PHE A 484 -8.38 20.22 7.10
CA PHE A 484 -8.94 18.97 7.59
C PHE A 484 -7.84 17.98 8.00
N ASP A 485 -6.81 17.78 7.19
CA ASP A 485 -5.68 16.90 7.51
C ASP A 485 -4.93 17.37 8.77
N ALA A 486 -4.75 18.68 8.93
CA ALA A 486 -4.15 19.26 10.13
C ALA A 486 -5.00 19.00 11.40
N LEU A 487 -6.33 19.06 11.30
CA LEU A 487 -7.24 18.71 12.39
C LEU A 487 -7.07 17.23 12.76
N LEU A 488 -7.14 16.33 11.78
CA LEU A 488 -7.06 14.88 12.03
C LEU A 488 -5.72 14.50 12.67
N LYS A 489 -4.62 15.03 12.13
CA LYS A 489 -3.28 14.85 12.70
C LYS A 489 -3.19 15.40 14.12
N GLY A 490 -3.68 16.62 14.32
CA GLY A 490 -3.69 17.27 15.63
C GLY A 490 -4.44 16.46 16.69
N LEU A 491 -5.62 15.93 16.36
CA LEU A 491 -6.38 15.07 17.28
C LEU A 491 -5.60 13.79 17.62
N SER A 492 -5.10 13.08 16.61
CA SER A 492 -4.38 11.82 16.79
C SER A 492 -3.08 11.98 17.59
N SER A 493 -2.28 13.01 17.28
CA SER A 493 -1.01 13.32 17.98
C SER A 493 -1.21 13.85 19.40
N HIS A 494 -2.41 14.30 19.76
CA HIS A 494 -2.77 14.70 21.13
C HIS A 494 -3.71 13.70 21.80
N HIS A 495 -3.76 12.46 21.28
CA HIS A 495 -4.45 11.32 21.88
C HIS A 495 -5.98 11.48 22.06
N TYR A 496 -6.61 12.37 21.30
CA TYR A 496 -8.07 12.36 21.14
C TYR A 496 -8.42 11.35 20.04
N ASP A 497 -9.05 10.24 20.42
CA ASP A 497 -9.56 9.30 19.43
C ASP A 497 -10.92 9.74 18.91
N TYR A 498 -11.19 9.45 17.64
CA TYR A 498 -12.38 9.90 16.92
C TYR A 498 -12.71 8.96 15.75
N ASP A 499 -13.98 9.01 15.35
CA ASP A 499 -14.44 8.53 14.05
C ASP A 499 -14.78 9.72 13.14
N LEU A 500 -14.76 9.48 11.83
CA LEU A 500 -15.27 10.38 10.82
C LEU A 500 -16.76 10.10 10.55
N GLY A 501 -17.55 11.14 10.34
CA GLY A 501 -18.96 11.04 9.95
C GLY A 501 -19.19 11.63 8.56
N ASP A 502 -19.59 10.79 7.60
CA ASP A 502 -20.00 11.26 6.28
C ASP A 502 -21.48 11.70 6.28
N ASP A 503 -21.78 12.74 5.51
CA ASP A 503 -23.09 13.38 5.44
C ASP A 503 -24.19 12.46 4.85
N LEU A 504 -23.84 11.56 3.92
CA LEU A 504 -24.75 10.54 3.38
C LEU A 504 -24.99 9.42 4.40
N LEU A 505 -23.96 9.01 5.14
CA LEU A 505 -24.13 8.02 6.20
C LEU A 505 -24.97 8.59 7.36
N LEU A 506 -24.77 9.85 7.74
CA LEU A 506 -25.60 10.55 8.72
C LEU A 506 -27.05 10.68 8.27
N ARG A 507 -27.31 10.88 6.97
CA ARG A 507 -28.68 10.86 6.41
C ARG A 507 -29.37 9.51 6.65
N ASP A 508 -28.66 8.41 6.42
CA ASP A 508 -29.25 7.07 6.41
C ASP A 508 -29.27 6.40 7.79
N LEU A 509 -28.27 6.69 8.62
CA LEU A 509 -27.99 5.96 9.86
C LEU A 509 -27.89 6.88 11.09
N GLY A 510 -27.86 8.20 10.89
CA GLY A 510 -27.63 9.20 11.93
C GLY A 510 -28.92 9.60 12.68
N ARG A 511 -28.82 9.74 14.00
CA ARG A 511 -29.88 10.30 14.86
C ARG A 511 -29.32 10.85 16.16
N ALA A 512 -30.08 11.70 16.84
CA ALA A 512 -29.81 12.08 18.22
C ALA A 512 -30.59 11.19 19.20
N ASP A 513 -29.96 10.81 20.30
CA ASP A 513 -30.55 10.06 21.42
C ASP A 513 -30.13 10.71 22.74
N GLY A 514 -30.93 11.68 23.21
CA GLY A 514 -30.55 12.54 24.33
C GLY A 514 -29.24 13.28 24.05
N PRO A 515 -28.23 13.19 24.95
CA PRO A 515 -26.95 13.86 24.76
C PRO A 515 -26.00 13.13 23.80
N ASP A 516 -26.42 11.99 23.24
CA ASP A 516 -25.60 11.16 22.35
C ASP A 516 -26.01 11.36 20.89
N LEU A 517 -25.02 11.48 20.01
CA LEU A 517 -25.20 11.33 18.57
C LEU A 517 -24.96 9.87 18.22
N VAL A 518 -25.93 9.23 17.58
CA VAL A 518 -25.80 7.84 17.12
C VAL A 518 -25.61 7.84 15.61
N LEU A 519 -24.59 7.13 15.13
CA LEU A 519 -24.38 6.85 13.72
C LEU A 519 -24.15 5.34 13.55
N GLY A 520 -25.17 4.66 13.02
CA GLY A 520 -25.17 3.20 12.95
C GLY A 520 -25.13 2.58 14.35
N GLU A 521 -24.12 1.76 14.61
CA GLU A 521 -23.89 1.11 15.92
C GLU A 521 -23.09 1.97 16.91
N CYS A 522 -22.48 3.07 16.46
CA CYS A 522 -21.64 3.93 17.28
C CYS A 522 -22.42 5.04 17.98
N ARG A 523 -21.94 5.43 19.16
CA ARG A 523 -22.44 6.59 19.93
C ARG A 523 -21.31 7.58 20.20
N TYR A 524 -21.62 8.87 20.09
CA TYR A 524 -20.66 9.96 20.27
C TYR A 524 -21.22 11.03 21.21
N ARG A 525 -20.39 11.50 22.14
CA ARG A 525 -20.71 12.55 23.12
C ARG A 525 -20.47 13.95 22.58
N ALA A 526 -19.59 14.07 21.59
CA ALA A 526 -19.23 15.33 20.97
C ALA A 526 -19.09 15.20 19.45
N LEU A 527 -19.38 16.29 18.74
CA LEU A 527 -19.17 16.40 17.30
C LEU A 527 -18.36 17.65 16.97
N ILE A 528 -17.31 17.50 16.15
CA ILE A 528 -16.56 18.62 15.55
C ILE A 528 -17.01 18.82 14.11
N VAL A 529 -17.40 20.05 13.80
CA VAL A 529 -17.65 20.52 12.43
C VAL A 529 -16.40 21.25 11.94
N PRO A 530 -15.71 20.73 10.92
CA PRO A 530 -14.50 21.37 10.40
C PRO A 530 -14.83 22.67 9.67
N PRO A 531 -13.81 23.51 9.39
CA PRO A 531 -13.98 24.73 8.62
C PRO A 531 -14.63 24.48 7.26
N HIS A 532 -15.43 25.43 6.78
CA HIS A 532 -16.05 25.41 5.45
C HIS A 532 -17.06 24.28 5.17
N ALA A 533 -17.43 23.47 6.16
CA ALA A 533 -18.38 22.39 5.94
C ALA A 533 -19.72 22.90 5.37
N VAL A 534 -20.30 22.11 4.46
CA VAL A 534 -21.63 22.35 3.88
C VAL A 534 -22.55 21.27 4.41
N LEU A 535 -23.69 21.66 4.99
CA LEU A 535 -24.62 20.72 5.60
C LEU A 535 -25.69 20.26 4.62
N ARG A 536 -26.12 19.01 4.74
CA ARG A 536 -27.42 18.55 4.23
C ARG A 536 -28.55 18.88 5.19
N ARG A 537 -29.78 18.96 4.67
CA ARG A 537 -30.98 19.18 5.48
C ARG A 537 -31.17 18.14 6.58
N SER A 538 -30.94 16.86 6.28
CA SER A 538 -31.02 15.78 7.28
C SER A 538 -29.97 15.96 8.38
N THR A 539 -28.74 16.29 8.01
CA THR A 539 -27.65 16.50 8.97
C THR A 539 -27.92 17.71 9.85
N LEU A 540 -28.40 18.83 9.29
CA LEU A 540 -28.84 19.98 10.08
C LEU A 540 -29.90 19.59 11.13
N ALA A 541 -30.88 18.77 10.75
CA ALA A 541 -31.91 18.29 11.67
C ALA A 541 -31.33 17.43 12.80
N VAL A 542 -30.41 16.52 12.47
CA VAL A 542 -29.71 15.69 13.47
C VAL A 542 -28.87 16.54 14.42
N LEU A 543 -28.11 17.52 13.91
CA LEU A 543 -27.28 18.40 14.73
C LEU A 543 -28.10 19.28 15.68
N ARG A 544 -29.27 19.77 15.22
CA ARG A 544 -30.21 20.50 16.08
C ARG A 544 -30.74 19.63 17.20
N ALA A 545 -31.23 18.43 16.87
CA ALA A 545 -31.74 17.49 17.87
C ALA A 545 -30.66 17.08 18.88
N PHE A 546 -29.42 16.88 18.42
CA PHE A 546 -28.28 16.57 19.28
C PHE A 546 -27.95 17.72 20.24
N LEU A 547 -27.92 18.97 19.75
CA LEU A 547 -27.72 20.15 20.59
C LEU A 547 -28.85 20.35 21.60
N GLU A 548 -30.10 20.13 21.19
CA GLU A 548 -31.29 20.21 22.05
C GLU A 548 -31.30 19.13 23.14
N GLY A 549 -30.81 17.92 22.82
CA GLY A 549 -30.65 16.82 23.77
C GLY A 549 -29.47 16.99 24.75
N GLY A 550 -28.69 18.06 24.62
CA GLY A 550 -27.56 18.38 25.51
C GLY A 550 -26.20 17.88 25.01
N GLY A 551 -26.12 17.43 23.75
CA GLY A 551 -24.89 17.02 23.10
C GLY A 551 -23.91 18.18 22.88
N ARG A 552 -22.61 17.87 22.82
CA ARG A 552 -21.54 18.86 22.64
C ARG A 552 -21.24 19.09 21.16
N LEU A 553 -21.74 20.19 20.59
CA LEU A 553 -21.41 20.61 19.23
C LEU A 553 -20.25 21.63 19.23
N ILE A 554 -19.16 21.29 18.54
CA ILE A 554 -17.97 22.12 18.40
C ILE A 554 -17.84 22.54 16.93
N ALA A 555 -17.72 23.83 16.67
CA ALA A 555 -17.61 24.37 15.31
C ALA A 555 -16.30 25.15 15.14
N MET A 556 -15.49 24.73 14.17
CA MET A 556 -14.26 25.42 13.83
C MET A 556 -14.54 26.58 12.86
N ALA A 557 -13.91 27.73 13.10
CA ALA A 557 -14.05 28.88 12.23
C ALA A 557 -13.30 28.69 10.88
N PRO A 558 -13.84 29.19 9.74
CA PRO A 558 -15.18 29.73 9.59
C PRO A 558 -16.26 28.65 9.72
N THR A 559 -17.30 28.95 10.50
CA THR A 559 -18.45 28.07 10.72
C THR A 559 -19.27 27.90 9.44
N PRO A 560 -20.01 26.80 9.29
CA PRO A 560 -20.87 26.59 8.13
C PRO A 560 -21.90 27.72 7.95
N ALA A 561 -22.17 28.04 6.68
CA ALA A 561 -23.21 28.99 6.28
C ALA A 561 -24.08 28.47 5.12
N LEU A 562 -23.74 27.30 4.55
CA LEU A 562 -24.41 26.73 3.39
C LEU A 562 -25.19 25.47 3.77
N LEU A 563 -26.42 25.40 3.27
CA LEU A 563 -27.29 24.22 3.27
C LEU A 563 -27.44 23.74 1.83
N GLU A 564 -26.91 22.56 1.51
CA GLU A 564 -27.01 21.95 0.16
C GLU A 564 -26.51 22.91 -0.94
N GLY A 565 -25.43 23.64 -0.65
CA GLY A 565 -24.79 24.61 -1.54
C GLY A 565 -25.44 26.01 -1.58
N VAL A 566 -26.48 26.27 -0.78
CA VAL A 566 -27.20 27.55 -0.73
C VAL A 566 -27.01 28.25 0.62
N PRO A 567 -26.76 29.58 0.67
CA PRO A 567 -26.74 30.34 1.92
C PRO A 567 -28.01 30.11 2.75
N SER A 568 -27.86 29.92 4.05
CA SER A 568 -28.97 29.50 4.91
C SER A 568 -28.92 30.16 6.29
N GLU A 569 -29.90 31.02 6.56
CA GLU A 569 -30.12 31.63 7.88
C GLU A 569 -30.33 30.55 8.97
N GLU A 570 -30.90 29.42 8.59
CA GLU A 570 -31.12 28.27 9.47
C GLU A 570 -29.83 27.61 9.96
N VAL A 571 -28.82 27.53 9.08
CA VAL A 571 -27.49 27.02 9.41
C VAL A 571 -26.72 28.04 10.23
N GLU A 572 -26.77 29.31 9.81
CA GLU A 572 -26.16 30.41 10.56
C GLU A 572 -26.72 30.51 11.97
N ALA A 573 -28.04 30.37 12.15
CA ALA A 573 -28.70 30.40 13.45
C ALA A 573 -28.27 29.25 14.37
N LEU A 574 -28.10 28.03 13.84
CA LEU A 574 -27.59 26.90 14.63
C LEU A 574 -26.19 27.20 15.16
N PHE A 575 -25.27 27.61 14.27
CA PHE A 575 -23.90 27.88 14.69
C PHE A 575 -23.80 29.17 15.51
N ALA A 576 -24.76 30.10 15.39
CA ALA A 576 -24.90 31.30 16.21
C ALA A 576 -25.37 31.02 17.66
N ASP A 577 -25.93 29.84 17.94
CA ASP A 577 -26.41 29.46 19.27
C ASP A 577 -25.26 29.48 20.30
N PRO A 578 -25.45 30.09 21.49
CA PRO A 578 -24.42 30.20 22.53
C PRO A 578 -24.02 28.84 23.15
N ARG A 579 -24.81 27.79 22.94
CA ARG A 579 -24.48 26.42 23.38
C ARG A 579 -23.44 25.74 22.48
N VAL A 580 -23.25 26.23 21.25
CA VAL A 580 -22.24 25.72 20.33
C VAL A 580 -20.86 26.27 20.71
N CYS A 581 -19.91 25.37 20.94
CA CYS A 581 -18.53 25.73 21.24
C CYS A 581 -17.80 26.12 19.95
N ARG A 582 -17.56 27.42 19.75
CA ARG A 582 -16.80 27.89 18.58
C ARG A 582 -15.33 27.98 18.90
N ILE A 583 -14.50 27.38 18.07
CA ILE A 583 -13.04 27.40 18.22
C ILE A 583 -12.36 27.95 16.96
N PRO A 584 -11.19 28.60 17.07
CA PRO A 584 -10.45 29.04 15.89
C PRO A 584 -9.95 27.85 15.08
N ALA A 585 -9.79 28.04 13.76
CA ALA A 585 -8.91 27.17 12.97
C ALA A 585 -7.47 27.70 13.02
N GLY A 586 -6.50 26.80 12.99
CA GLY A 586 -5.08 27.16 13.12
C GLY A 586 -4.68 27.41 14.57
N GLU A 587 -3.75 28.34 14.81
CA GLU A 587 -3.19 28.57 16.15
C GLU A 587 -4.26 28.76 17.23
N GLY A 588 -4.08 28.09 18.38
CA GLY A 588 -5.01 28.14 19.50
C GLY A 588 -6.20 27.18 19.43
N TRP A 589 -6.36 26.39 18.35
CA TRP A 589 -7.46 25.41 18.25
C TRP A 589 -7.41 24.35 19.37
N LEU A 590 -6.22 23.85 19.70
CA LEU A 590 -6.05 22.78 20.70
C LEU A 590 -6.37 23.25 22.13
N PRO A 591 -5.83 24.38 22.65
CA PRO A 591 -6.26 24.91 23.95
C PRO A 591 -7.78 25.11 24.04
N ALA A 592 -8.41 25.64 22.97
CA ALA A 592 -9.86 25.83 22.94
C ALA A 592 -10.61 24.49 22.91
N LEU A 593 -10.07 23.46 22.25
CA LEU A 593 -10.63 22.11 22.29
C LEU A 593 -10.53 21.50 23.69
N VAL A 594 -9.39 21.66 24.38
CA VAL A 594 -9.19 21.20 25.75
C VAL A 594 -10.16 21.91 26.71
N GLU A 595 -10.44 23.19 26.50
CA GLU A 595 -11.48 23.90 27.28
C GLU A 595 -12.89 23.34 27.01
N ALA A 596 -13.17 22.94 25.76
CA ALA A 596 -14.48 22.43 25.36
C ALA A 596 -14.74 20.96 25.78
N LEU A 597 -13.71 20.10 25.73
CA LEU A 597 -13.83 18.65 25.97
C LEU A 597 -13.16 18.16 27.25
N GLY A 598 -12.29 18.97 27.86
CA GLY A 598 -11.32 18.50 28.84
C GLY A 598 -10.07 17.92 28.17
N PRO A 599 -9.04 17.52 28.94
CA PRO A 599 -7.85 16.88 28.42
C PRO A 599 -8.16 15.49 27.83
N ALA A 600 -7.30 15.03 26.92
CA ALA A 600 -7.41 13.69 26.35
C ALA A 600 -7.36 12.61 27.45
N PRO A 601 -8.17 11.53 27.34
CA PRO A 601 -8.20 10.45 28.34
C PRO A 601 -6.87 9.69 28.46
N VAL A 602 -6.15 9.55 27.35
CA VAL A 602 -4.79 9.00 27.30
C VAL A 602 -3.81 10.15 27.19
N SER A 603 -2.67 10.06 27.88
CA SER A 603 -1.57 11.00 27.70
C SER A 603 -0.23 10.27 27.69
N VAL A 604 0.62 10.61 26.73
CA VAL A 604 2.00 10.12 26.64
C VAL A 604 2.91 11.32 26.63
N ARG A 605 3.86 11.37 27.55
CA ARG A 605 4.69 12.55 27.77
C ARG A 605 6.16 12.22 27.80
N ARG A 606 6.94 13.06 27.12
CA ARG A 606 8.39 13.12 27.23
C ARG A 606 8.72 14.31 28.11
N ALA A 607 9.25 14.04 29.30
CA ALA A 607 9.35 15.05 30.36
C ALA A 607 7.99 15.71 30.65
N GLU A 608 7.82 17.02 30.41
CA GLU A 608 6.58 17.75 30.69
C GLU A 608 5.70 17.98 29.46
N GLU A 609 6.17 17.60 28.27
CA GLU A 609 5.50 17.84 26.99
C GLU A 609 4.81 16.59 26.45
N GLU A 610 3.68 16.78 25.77
CA GLU A 610 2.96 15.69 25.11
C GLU A 610 3.78 15.14 23.93
N ALA A 611 4.01 13.84 23.90
CA ALA A 611 4.78 13.15 22.88
C ALA A 611 3.94 12.98 21.61
N THR A 612 3.88 14.04 20.79
CA THR A 612 3.08 14.07 19.55
C THR A 612 3.53 13.08 18.47
N GLU A 613 4.71 12.47 18.63
CA GLU A 613 5.19 11.37 17.80
C GLU A 613 4.56 10.01 18.14
N VAL A 614 3.89 9.88 19.30
CA VAL A 614 3.25 8.64 19.72
C VAL A 614 1.78 8.63 19.31
N LEU A 615 1.35 7.57 18.63
CA LEU A 615 -0.05 7.31 18.34
C LEU A 615 -0.62 6.30 19.33
N CYS A 616 -1.91 6.40 19.61
CA CYS A 616 -2.62 5.50 20.52
C CYS A 616 -3.92 5.00 19.89
N GLY A 617 -4.13 3.68 19.90
CA GLY A 617 -5.44 3.07 19.71
C GLY A 617 -5.95 2.45 21.02
N HIS A 618 -7.22 2.67 21.36
CA HIS A 618 -7.87 2.12 22.56
C HIS A 618 -9.09 1.29 22.18
N ARG A 619 -9.17 0.05 22.68
CA ARG A 619 -10.31 -0.85 22.53
C ARG A 619 -10.79 -1.38 23.87
N ARG A 620 -12.05 -1.77 23.92
CA ARG A 620 -12.66 -2.44 25.07
C ARG A 620 -13.30 -3.75 24.65
N ALA A 621 -12.82 -4.86 25.21
CA ALA A 621 -13.33 -6.20 25.00
C ALA A 621 -13.95 -6.70 26.31
N GLY A 622 -15.28 -6.57 26.44
CA GLY A 622 -15.96 -6.76 27.72
C GLY A 622 -15.51 -5.71 28.74
N ASP A 623 -15.01 -6.17 29.89
CA ASP A 623 -14.47 -5.30 30.95
C ASP A 623 -12.95 -5.05 30.82
N THR A 624 -12.30 -5.66 29.82
CA THR A 624 -10.87 -5.54 29.56
C THR A 624 -10.58 -4.41 28.58
N SER A 625 -9.66 -3.52 28.93
CA SER A 625 -9.16 -2.45 28.03
C SER A 625 -7.85 -2.86 27.36
N VAL A 626 -7.72 -2.54 26.07
CA VAL A 626 -6.52 -2.79 25.27
C VAL A 626 -6.02 -1.47 24.70
N PHE A 627 -4.75 -1.15 24.92
CA PHE A 627 -4.08 0.03 24.39
C PHE A 627 -2.92 -0.39 23.50
N PHE A 628 -2.83 0.19 22.31
CA PHE A 628 -1.69 0.02 21.41
C PHE A 628 -1.04 1.37 21.16
N LEU A 629 0.18 1.53 21.69
CA LEU A 629 0.97 2.76 21.65
C LEU A 629 2.12 2.59 20.67
N VAL A 630 2.31 3.52 19.75
CA VAL A 630 3.31 3.41 18.67
C VAL A 630 4.11 4.70 18.56
N ASN A 631 5.43 4.62 18.73
CA ASN A 631 6.34 5.72 18.47
C ASN A 631 6.66 5.79 16.97
N MET A 632 6.18 6.84 16.31
CA MET A 632 6.39 7.07 14.87
C MET A 632 7.70 7.79 14.53
N ALA A 633 8.52 8.15 15.52
CA ALA A 633 9.79 8.83 15.27
C ALA A 633 10.84 7.89 14.67
N ASP A 634 11.51 8.34 13.61
CA ASP A 634 12.55 7.56 12.90
C ASP A 634 13.85 7.42 13.72
N ALA A 635 14.13 8.35 14.64
CA ALA A 635 15.37 8.36 15.43
C ALA A 635 15.19 8.71 16.92
N ALA A 636 14.09 9.36 17.30
CA ALA A 636 13.85 9.71 18.70
C ALA A 636 13.27 8.52 19.46
N GLY A 637 13.83 8.24 20.64
CA GLY A 637 13.34 7.22 21.55
C GLY A 637 13.66 7.54 22.99
N GLY A 638 13.39 6.60 23.89
CA GLY A 638 13.67 6.69 25.32
C GLY A 638 12.42 6.60 26.20
N GLU A 639 12.63 6.78 27.50
CA GLU A 639 11.59 6.66 28.50
C GLU A 639 10.55 7.80 28.43
N MET A 640 9.27 7.42 28.49
CA MET A 640 8.12 8.32 28.50
C MET A 640 7.15 7.93 29.63
N SER A 641 6.47 8.92 30.20
CA SER A 641 5.37 8.69 31.15
C SER A 641 4.05 8.51 30.40
N VAL A 642 3.28 7.49 30.77
CA VAL A 642 2.01 7.12 30.13
C VAL A 642 0.89 7.15 31.17
N ARG A 643 -0.22 7.79 30.83
CA ARG A 643 -1.46 7.80 31.61
C ARG A 643 -2.59 7.14 30.82
N LEU A 644 -3.27 6.16 31.42
CA LEU A 644 -4.35 5.38 30.81
C LEU A 644 -5.68 5.56 31.56
N PRO A 645 -6.82 5.70 30.87
CA PRO A 645 -8.15 5.86 31.47
C PRO A 645 -8.79 4.51 31.84
N ALA A 646 -8.06 3.67 32.57
CA ALA A 646 -8.52 2.35 33.00
C ALA A 646 -8.05 2.06 34.44
N ARG A 647 -8.65 1.05 35.07
CA ARG A 647 -8.27 0.57 36.42
C ARG A 647 -8.11 -0.94 36.41
N GLY A 648 -7.20 -1.44 37.24
CA GLY A 648 -6.96 -2.87 37.43
C GLY A 648 -5.53 -3.29 37.12
N ALA A 649 -5.33 -4.58 36.87
CA ALA A 649 -4.01 -5.14 36.63
C ALA A 649 -3.59 -4.90 35.17
N VAL A 650 -2.37 -4.40 34.97
CA VAL A 650 -1.80 -4.16 33.64
C VAL A 650 -0.89 -5.32 33.25
N GLU A 651 -1.07 -5.81 32.04
CA GLU A 651 -0.17 -6.76 31.38
C GLU A 651 0.39 -6.13 30.11
N GLU A 652 1.66 -6.38 29.83
CA GLU A 652 2.27 -6.13 28.52
C GLU A 652 2.28 -7.43 27.72
N TRP A 653 1.75 -7.35 26.50
CA TRP A 653 1.62 -8.48 25.59
C TRP A 653 2.59 -8.26 24.43
N ASP A 654 3.73 -8.94 24.46
CA ASP A 654 4.78 -8.78 23.45
C ASP A 654 4.37 -9.49 22.14
N PRO A 655 4.05 -8.75 21.06
CA PRO A 655 3.58 -9.38 19.82
C PRO A 655 4.70 -10.10 19.07
N VAL A 656 5.97 -9.87 19.39
CA VAL A 656 7.12 -10.59 18.81
C VAL A 656 7.17 -12.02 19.32
N THR A 657 7.14 -12.17 20.65
CA THR A 657 7.35 -13.46 21.30
C THR A 657 6.05 -14.19 21.67
N GLY A 658 4.93 -13.46 21.77
CA GLY A 658 3.69 -13.95 22.37
C GLY A 658 3.74 -14.01 23.91
N ARG A 659 4.79 -13.47 24.53
CA ARG A 659 4.92 -13.41 25.99
C ARG A 659 3.91 -12.42 26.55
N VAL A 660 3.23 -12.83 27.63
CA VAL A 660 2.36 -11.98 28.43
C VAL A 660 3.00 -11.83 29.81
N ALA A 661 3.26 -10.60 30.24
CA ALA A 661 3.89 -10.31 31.53
C ALA A 661 3.14 -9.21 32.29
N PRO A 662 3.02 -9.30 33.62
CA PRO A 662 2.48 -8.21 34.41
C PRO A 662 3.41 -6.98 34.33
N LEU A 663 2.81 -5.79 34.26
CA LEU A 663 3.51 -4.53 34.20
C LEU A 663 3.14 -3.66 35.41
N ALA A 664 4.15 -3.08 36.06
CA ALA A 664 3.94 -2.21 37.21
C ALA A 664 3.27 -0.89 36.77
N ALA A 665 2.17 -0.54 37.44
CA ALA A 665 1.45 0.71 37.25
C ALA A 665 1.07 1.29 38.61
N THR A 666 0.96 2.62 38.68
CA THR A 666 0.48 3.33 39.86
C THR A 666 -0.92 3.85 39.59
N GLU A 667 -1.87 3.64 40.50
CA GLU A 667 -3.18 4.27 40.39
C GLU A 667 -3.06 5.77 40.63
N GLU A 668 -3.58 6.59 39.70
CA GLU A 668 -3.57 8.04 39.79
C GLU A 668 -4.94 8.64 39.42
N GLY A 669 -5.72 8.99 40.46
CA GLY A 669 -7.09 9.48 40.30
C GLY A 669 -8.02 8.36 39.81
N GLU A 670 -8.55 8.51 38.59
CA GLU A 670 -9.38 7.50 37.94
C GLU A 670 -8.66 6.63 36.91
N GLY A 671 -7.36 6.83 36.72
CA GLY A 671 -6.56 6.10 35.73
C GLY A 671 -5.30 5.44 36.31
N LEU A 672 -4.45 4.96 35.40
CA LEU A 672 -3.17 4.31 35.69
C LEU A 672 -2.02 5.13 35.12
N ALA A 673 -0.92 5.23 35.86
CA ALA A 673 0.32 5.88 35.46
C ALA A 673 1.47 4.85 35.35
N LEU A 674 2.21 4.91 34.23
CA LEU A 674 3.29 4.00 33.88
C LEU A 674 4.51 4.78 33.33
N ARG A 675 5.68 4.14 33.33
CA ARG A 675 6.88 4.60 32.61
C ARG A 675 7.30 3.49 31.64
N LEU A 676 7.42 3.83 30.36
CA LEU A 676 7.73 2.90 29.28
C LEU A 676 8.89 3.45 28.45
N ASP A 677 9.78 2.57 27.99
CA ASP A 677 10.85 2.92 27.07
C ASP A 677 10.39 2.71 25.62
N PHE A 678 10.40 3.78 24.83
CA PHE A 678 10.00 3.74 23.42
C PHE A 678 11.24 3.86 22.52
N PRO A 679 11.74 2.76 21.93
CA PRO A 679 12.70 2.84 20.83
C PRO A 679 12.13 3.62 19.63
N PRO A 680 12.97 4.11 18.72
CA PRO A 680 12.50 4.60 17.41
C PRO A 680 11.73 3.49 16.68
N GLY A 681 10.51 3.79 16.22
CA GLY A 681 9.60 2.77 15.64
C GLY A 681 9.10 1.72 16.64
N GLY A 682 9.30 1.93 17.95
CA GLY A 682 8.88 1.02 19.04
C GLY A 682 7.38 1.09 19.31
N SER A 683 6.81 0.01 19.86
CA SER A 683 5.39 -0.05 20.20
C SER A 683 5.14 -0.91 21.45
N HIS A 684 4.06 -0.61 22.17
CA HIS A 684 3.60 -1.36 23.34
C HIS A 684 2.13 -1.76 23.16
N LEU A 685 1.82 -3.02 23.44
CA LEU A 685 0.46 -3.53 23.56
C LEU A 685 0.17 -3.81 25.04
N LEU A 686 -0.70 -2.99 25.62
CA LEU A 686 -1.05 -3.04 27.04
C LEU A 686 -2.48 -3.54 27.20
N VAL A 687 -2.68 -4.51 28.09
CA VAL A 687 -4.00 -5.07 28.41
C VAL A 687 -4.28 -4.81 29.89
N VAL A 688 -5.38 -4.10 30.18
CA VAL A 688 -5.81 -3.78 31.54
C VAL A 688 -7.04 -4.60 31.87
N ARG A 689 -6.89 -5.54 32.80
CA ARG A 689 -7.99 -6.40 33.28
C ARG A 689 -8.64 -5.83 34.54
N PRO A 690 -9.97 -5.94 34.68
CA PRO A 690 -10.67 -5.50 35.88
C PRO A 690 -10.19 -6.27 37.12
N ALA A 691 -10.22 -5.63 38.29
CA ALA A 691 -9.76 -6.22 39.55
C ALA A 691 -10.71 -7.33 40.04
N GLY A 692 -10.53 -8.56 39.52
CA GLY A 692 -11.22 -9.76 39.98
C GLY A 692 -10.41 -10.54 41.03
N GLY A 693 -10.49 -10.14 42.30
CA GLY A 693 -10.22 -11.01 43.46
C GLY A 693 -8.78 -11.48 43.74
N SER A 694 -7.80 -11.25 42.87
CA SER A 694 -6.38 -11.35 43.21
C SER A 694 -5.84 -9.96 43.55
N GLU A 695 -5.18 -9.83 44.71
CA GLU A 695 -4.51 -8.60 45.13
C GLU A 695 -3.67 -8.01 43.98
N PRO A 696 -3.55 -6.68 43.88
CA PRO A 696 -2.63 -6.06 42.92
C PRO A 696 -1.26 -6.68 43.13
N SER A 697 -0.80 -7.47 42.16
CA SER A 697 0.51 -8.11 42.31
C SER A 697 1.52 -6.97 42.42
N ARG A 698 2.10 -6.80 43.61
CA ARG A 698 3.38 -6.12 43.78
C ARG A 698 4.44 -6.99 43.12
N ALA A 699 4.38 -7.11 41.80
CA ALA A 699 5.44 -7.70 41.01
C ALA A 699 6.51 -6.63 40.86
N SER A 700 7.72 -6.94 41.32
CA SER A 700 8.93 -6.22 40.92
C SER A 700 9.00 -6.21 39.39
N SER A 701 9.07 -5.02 38.79
CA SER A 701 9.30 -4.87 37.35
C SER A 701 10.41 -5.81 36.89
N PRO A 702 10.23 -6.59 35.80
CA PRO A 702 11.35 -6.86 34.93
C PRO A 702 11.79 -5.51 34.40
N ALA A 703 12.93 -5.01 34.87
CA ALA A 703 13.58 -3.85 34.27
C ALA A 703 14.15 -4.26 32.90
N ASP A 704 13.30 -4.48 31.90
CA ASP A 704 13.74 -4.70 30.51
C ASP A 704 14.02 -3.35 29.78
N GLY A 705 13.70 -2.21 30.41
CA GLY A 705 13.73 -0.86 29.82
C GLY A 705 14.75 0.15 30.39
N ALA A 706 15.65 -0.26 31.30
CA ALA A 706 16.80 0.57 31.67
C ALA A 706 18.06 -0.18 31.24
N ASP A 707 18.95 0.43 30.47
CA ASP A 707 20.29 -0.10 30.18
C ASP A 707 21.06 -0.14 31.51
N PRO A 708 21.11 -1.28 32.23
CA PRO A 708 21.54 -1.30 33.60
C PRO A 708 23.05 -1.49 33.57
N ALA A 709 23.82 -0.40 33.43
CA ALA A 709 25.29 -0.38 33.50
C ALA A 709 25.90 -1.70 32.99
N CYS A 710 25.54 -2.07 31.75
CA CYS A 710 25.85 -3.37 31.18
C CYS A 710 27.36 -3.46 31.04
N SER A 711 28.00 -4.51 31.56
CA SER A 711 29.39 -4.79 31.16
C SER A 711 29.36 -5.25 29.70
N ALA A 712 29.34 -4.29 28.77
CA ALA A 712 29.33 -4.54 27.34
C ALA A 712 30.77 -4.87 26.89
N ARG A 713 30.98 -6.10 26.46
CA ARG A 713 32.25 -6.52 25.86
C ARG A 713 32.15 -6.42 24.34
N PRO A 714 32.99 -5.62 23.66
CA PRO A 714 33.03 -5.60 22.21
C PRO A 714 33.38 -6.98 21.64
N LEU A 715 32.70 -7.35 20.55
CA LEU A 715 33.04 -8.51 19.73
C LEU A 715 34.04 -8.07 18.66
N GLU A 716 35.18 -8.74 18.61
CA GLU A 716 36.31 -8.40 17.74
C GLU A 716 36.79 -9.63 16.97
N ARG A 717 37.65 -9.43 15.97
CA ARG A 717 38.31 -10.50 15.18
C ARG A 717 37.32 -11.43 14.46
N TRP A 718 36.51 -10.83 13.59
CA TRP A 718 35.50 -11.55 12.82
C TRP A 718 36.11 -12.54 11.81
N GLU A 719 35.68 -13.80 11.89
CA GLU A 719 35.64 -14.71 10.76
C GLU A 719 34.36 -14.41 9.96
N VAL A 720 34.49 -14.24 8.66
CA VAL A 720 33.38 -13.79 7.81
C VAL A 720 33.12 -14.83 6.74
N ALA A 721 31.84 -15.16 6.51
CA ALA A 721 31.38 -16.04 5.44
C ALA A 721 30.19 -15.43 4.71
N ARG A 722 30.07 -15.68 3.41
CA ARG A 722 28.89 -15.30 2.61
C ARG A 722 27.97 -16.49 2.38
N THR A 723 26.68 -16.24 2.21
CA THR A 723 25.65 -17.29 2.06
C THR A 723 25.21 -17.56 0.63
N ASP A 724 25.71 -16.79 -0.33
CA ASP A 724 25.31 -16.86 -1.74
C ASP A 724 26.51 -16.46 -2.61
N HIS A 725 26.39 -16.62 -3.92
CA HIS A 725 27.36 -16.15 -4.90
C HIS A 725 27.44 -14.62 -4.91
N ASN A 726 28.63 -14.08 -5.19
CA ASN A 726 28.71 -12.68 -5.58
C ASN A 726 28.19 -12.51 -7.01
N VAL A 727 27.76 -11.28 -7.33
CA VAL A 727 27.05 -10.98 -8.57
C VAL A 727 27.75 -9.84 -9.32
N LEU A 728 27.89 -10.01 -10.63
CA LEU A 728 28.04 -8.88 -11.56
C LEU A 728 26.79 -8.78 -12.44
N VAL A 729 26.15 -7.62 -12.44
CA VAL A 729 25.02 -7.31 -13.30
C VAL A 729 25.54 -6.94 -14.70
N LEU A 730 24.98 -7.55 -15.74
CA LEU A 730 25.26 -7.26 -17.14
C LEU A 730 24.00 -6.66 -17.79
N ASP A 731 23.91 -5.33 -17.77
CA ASP A 731 22.77 -4.54 -18.24
C ASP A 731 23.09 -3.60 -19.41
N PHE A 732 24.34 -3.60 -19.89
CA PHE A 732 24.76 -2.95 -21.13
C PHE A 732 25.13 -3.99 -22.20
N CYS A 733 24.66 -3.75 -23.42
CA CYS A 733 24.92 -4.62 -24.57
C CYS A 733 25.04 -3.81 -25.86
N ARG A 734 25.60 -4.44 -26.90
CA ARG A 734 25.36 -4.06 -28.29
C ARG A 734 24.24 -4.93 -28.85
N CYS A 735 23.43 -4.38 -29.74
CA CYS A 735 22.30 -5.06 -30.35
C CYS A 735 22.44 -5.07 -31.86
N ARG A 736 22.11 -6.19 -32.50
CA ARG A 736 22.00 -6.34 -33.95
C ARG A 736 20.65 -6.97 -34.28
N ILE A 737 19.93 -6.37 -35.23
CA ILE A 737 18.61 -6.82 -35.67
C ILE A 737 18.69 -7.26 -37.13
N GLY A 738 18.43 -8.54 -37.37
CA GLY A 738 18.67 -9.23 -38.63
C GLY A 738 20.12 -9.06 -39.14
N GLY A 739 20.28 -8.98 -40.46
CA GLY A 739 21.55 -8.66 -41.12
C GLY A 739 22.06 -7.20 -40.99
N GLY A 740 21.56 -6.42 -40.03
CA GLY A 740 22.00 -5.03 -39.80
C GLY A 740 23.39 -4.90 -39.16
N GLU A 741 23.83 -3.66 -38.93
CA GLU A 741 25.06 -3.40 -38.18
C GLU A 741 24.83 -3.51 -36.66
N TRP A 742 25.90 -3.80 -35.91
CA TRP A 742 25.89 -3.74 -34.46
C TRP A 742 25.74 -2.30 -33.98
N SER A 743 24.88 -2.08 -32.99
CA SER A 743 24.79 -0.79 -32.30
C SER A 743 26.07 -0.45 -31.53
N GLU A 744 26.21 0.83 -31.17
CA GLU A 744 27.06 1.23 -30.05
C GLU A 744 26.55 0.61 -28.74
N PRO A 745 27.41 0.40 -27.73
CA PRO A 745 27.00 -0.11 -26.42
C PRO A 745 25.96 0.79 -25.75
N HIS A 746 24.88 0.20 -25.23
CA HIS A 746 23.86 0.91 -24.46
C HIS A 746 23.08 -0.06 -23.56
N SER A 747 22.19 0.44 -22.71
CA SER A 747 21.41 -0.41 -21.82
C SER A 747 20.55 -1.44 -22.58
N ILE A 748 20.34 -2.59 -21.95
CA ILE A 748 19.48 -3.67 -22.46
C ILE A 748 18.04 -3.19 -22.65
N ARG A 749 17.57 -2.28 -21.79
CA ARG A 749 16.26 -1.62 -21.94
C ARG A 749 16.17 -0.84 -23.25
N ARG A 750 17.22 -0.15 -23.65
CA ARG A 750 17.25 0.56 -24.93
C ARG A 750 17.31 -0.41 -26.11
N ALA A 751 18.00 -1.56 -25.99
CA ALA A 751 17.97 -2.62 -27.00
C ALA A 751 16.56 -3.19 -27.18
N TRP A 752 15.87 -3.49 -26.07
CA TRP A 752 14.50 -3.93 -26.04
C TRP A 752 13.55 -2.99 -26.78
N GLU A 753 13.61 -1.68 -26.49
CA GLU A 753 12.78 -0.69 -27.16
C GLU A 753 13.06 -0.58 -28.66
N GLN A 754 14.32 -0.69 -29.08
CA GLN A 754 14.71 -0.67 -30.49
C GLN A 754 14.15 -1.89 -31.24
N VAL A 755 14.34 -3.09 -30.69
CA VAL A 755 13.87 -4.35 -31.27
C VAL A 755 12.36 -4.33 -31.42
N ARG A 756 11.62 -3.94 -30.38
CA ARG A 756 10.15 -3.94 -30.43
C ARG A 756 9.59 -2.90 -31.40
N ARG A 757 10.14 -1.67 -31.40
CA ARG A 757 9.76 -0.66 -32.39
C ARG A 757 10.05 -1.13 -33.82
N ARG A 758 11.15 -1.84 -34.06
CA ARG A 758 11.53 -2.37 -35.38
C ARG A 758 10.52 -3.38 -35.93
N TYR A 759 9.85 -4.13 -35.05
CA TYR A 759 8.83 -5.12 -35.42
C TYR A 759 7.38 -4.65 -35.19
N GLY A 760 7.17 -3.37 -34.84
CA GLY A 760 5.83 -2.81 -34.61
C GLY A 760 5.14 -3.33 -33.34
N LEU A 761 5.92 -3.81 -32.38
CA LEU A 761 5.44 -4.31 -31.09
C LEU A 761 5.48 -3.20 -30.03
N ASP A 762 4.61 -3.27 -29.03
CA ASP A 762 4.53 -2.26 -27.95
C ASP A 762 5.80 -2.28 -27.07
N PRO A 763 6.64 -1.23 -27.05
CA PRO A 763 7.87 -1.21 -26.28
C PRO A 763 7.65 -1.17 -24.75
N ASP A 764 6.46 -0.80 -24.27
CA ASP A 764 6.14 -0.75 -22.85
C ASP A 764 5.27 -1.95 -22.44
N HIS A 765 5.90 -3.09 -22.18
CA HIS A 765 5.24 -4.30 -21.67
C HIS A 765 4.50 -4.11 -20.34
N GLN A 766 4.94 -3.17 -19.53
CA GLN A 766 4.44 -2.98 -18.18
C GLN A 766 3.14 -2.18 -18.15
N ASN A 767 2.97 -1.22 -19.07
CA ASN A 767 1.73 -0.45 -19.24
C ASN A 767 1.10 -0.65 -20.62
N ARG A 768 1.36 -1.80 -21.24
CA ARG A 768 0.84 -2.16 -22.55
C ARG A 768 -0.67 -1.99 -22.62
N ARG A 769 -1.18 -1.67 -23.81
CA ARG A 769 -2.61 -1.38 -23.99
C ARG A 769 -3.50 -2.59 -23.72
N GLU A 770 -3.06 -3.80 -24.08
CA GLU A 770 -3.80 -5.05 -23.87
C GLU A 770 -2.97 -6.08 -23.09
N PRO A 771 -3.60 -7.04 -22.40
CA PRO A 771 -2.90 -8.13 -21.70
C PRO A 771 -1.95 -8.93 -22.58
N VAL A 772 -0.90 -9.52 -21.98
CA VAL A 772 0.10 -10.31 -22.71
C VAL A 772 -0.55 -11.49 -23.43
N TRP A 773 -1.36 -12.29 -22.73
CA TRP A 773 -2.05 -13.44 -23.32
C TRP A 773 -2.93 -13.07 -24.53
N ARG A 774 -3.64 -11.92 -24.50
CA ARG A 774 -4.43 -11.44 -25.65
C ARG A 774 -3.56 -11.08 -26.84
N ALA A 775 -2.42 -10.43 -26.59
CA ALA A 775 -1.47 -10.11 -27.63
C ALA A 775 -0.86 -11.37 -28.25
N LEU A 776 -0.60 -12.41 -27.45
CA LEU A 776 -0.15 -13.71 -27.94
C LEU A 776 -1.21 -14.39 -28.82
N GLU A 777 -2.47 -14.40 -28.41
CA GLU A 777 -3.57 -14.98 -29.22
C GLU A 777 -3.77 -14.27 -30.57
N ARG A 778 -3.52 -12.96 -30.62
CA ARG A 778 -3.67 -12.14 -31.83
C ARG A 778 -2.39 -12.02 -32.65
N MET A 779 -1.29 -12.60 -32.17
CA MET A 779 0.02 -12.43 -32.79
C MET A 779 0.02 -13.00 -34.21
N LYS A 780 0.54 -12.21 -35.15
CA LYS A 780 0.89 -12.69 -36.49
C LYS A 780 2.40 -12.91 -36.53
N PRO A 781 2.89 -13.85 -37.36
CA PRO A 781 4.32 -14.00 -37.59
C PRO A 781 4.94 -12.65 -37.97
N LEU A 782 6.06 -12.30 -37.32
CA LEU A 782 6.78 -11.08 -37.65
C LEU A 782 7.32 -11.17 -39.08
N SER A 783 7.28 -10.05 -39.80
CA SER A 783 7.74 -10.00 -41.19
C SER A 783 9.24 -9.72 -41.30
N GLY A 784 9.92 -10.39 -42.22
CA GLY A 784 11.33 -10.16 -42.54
C GLY A 784 12.29 -11.01 -41.71
N ASP A 785 13.54 -10.56 -41.61
CA ASP A 785 14.53 -11.19 -40.77
C ASP A 785 14.27 -10.85 -39.29
N THR A 786 13.94 -11.87 -38.51
CA THR A 786 13.57 -11.80 -37.09
C THR A 786 14.72 -12.18 -36.16
N GLU A 787 15.93 -12.41 -36.68
CA GLU A 787 17.08 -12.70 -35.84
C GLU A 787 17.42 -11.46 -35.00
N VAL A 788 17.62 -11.66 -33.70
CA VAL A 788 18.11 -10.62 -32.80
C VAL A 788 19.34 -11.15 -32.08
N SER A 789 20.45 -10.43 -32.17
CA SER A 789 21.69 -10.76 -31.48
C SER A 789 22.07 -9.67 -30.48
N LEU A 790 22.45 -10.09 -29.28
CA LEU A 790 22.95 -9.24 -28.21
C LEU A 790 24.41 -9.61 -27.90
N GLU A 791 25.27 -8.62 -27.70
CA GLU A 791 26.66 -8.80 -27.33
C GLU A 791 26.94 -8.07 -26.01
N PHE A 792 27.38 -8.82 -25.01
CA PHE A 792 27.78 -8.33 -23.69
C PHE A 792 29.29 -8.53 -23.50
N SER A 793 29.92 -7.63 -22.76
CA SER A 793 31.36 -7.70 -22.48
C SER A 793 31.62 -7.64 -20.97
N PHE A 794 32.54 -8.45 -20.49
CA PHE A 794 32.99 -8.44 -19.09
C PHE A 794 34.49 -8.78 -18.98
N GLU A 795 35.16 -8.29 -17.94
CA GLU A 795 36.60 -8.51 -17.73
C GLU A 795 36.83 -9.47 -16.56
N VAL A 796 37.67 -10.49 -16.78
CA VAL A 796 38.08 -11.45 -15.74
C VAL A 796 39.57 -11.28 -15.45
N GLY A 797 39.92 -10.84 -14.24
CA GLY A 797 41.28 -10.59 -13.79
C GLY A 797 42.07 -11.85 -13.35
N PHE A 798 41.47 -13.03 -13.46
CA PHE A 798 42.06 -14.32 -13.04
C PHE A 798 41.84 -15.40 -14.10
N GLU A 799 42.53 -16.54 -13.96
CA GLU A 799 42.30 -17.74 -14.78
C GLU A 799 40.96 -18.41 -14.37
N PRO A 800 39.91 -18.38 -15.23
CA PRO A 800 38.59 -18.89 -14.87
C PRO A 800 38.51 -20.41 -14.82
N ALA A 801 39.39 -21.13 -15.52
CA ALA A 801 39.34 -22.59 -15.57
C ALA A 801 39.46 -23.20 -14.16
N GLY A 802 38.53 -24.08 -13.81
CA GLY A 802 38.48 -24.76 -12.50
C GLY A 802 37.90 -23.94 -11.36
N ARG A 803 37.35 -22.74 -11.64
CA ARG A 803 36.57 -21.94 -10.69
C ARG A 803 35.09 -21.98 -11.03
N LEU A 804 34.25 -21.64 -10.06
CA LEU A 804 32.82 -21.48 -10.30
C LEU A 804 32.56 -20.12 -10.98
N LEU A 805 32.03 -20.15 -12.20
CA LEU A 805 31.55 -18.97 -12.91
C LEU A 805 30.28 -19.32 -13.69
N LEU A 806 29.14 -18.89 -13.15
CA LEU A 806 27.83 -19.16 -13.72
C LEU A 806 27.28 -17.92 -14.43
N LEU A 807 26.57 -18.13 -15.53
CA LEU A 807 25.71 -17.14 -16.19
C LEU A 807 24.25 -17.44 -15.83
N ALA A 808 23.53 -16.47 -15.27
CA ALA A 808 22.09 -16.56 -15.05
C ALA A 808 21.31 -15.73 -16.09
N LEU A 809 20.30 -16.36 -16.69
CA LEU A 809 19.41 -15.78 -17.71
C LEU A 809 18.04 -16.49 -17.73
N GLU A 810 17.01 -15.83 -18.27
CA GLU A 810 15.61 -16.24 -18.04
C GLU A 810 15.09 -17.33 -18.98
N THR A 811 15.43 -17.28 -20.26
CA THR A 811 14.91 -18.20 -21.31
C THR A 811 16.05 -18.72 -22.20
N PRO A 812 17.07 -19.38 -21.63
CA PRO A 812 18.26 -19.79 -22.38
C PRO A 812 17.93 -20.67 -23.59
N GLU A 813 16.85 -21.45 -23.55
CA GLU A 813 16.37 -22.28 -24.65
C GLU A 813 15.95 -21.51 -25.91
N ARG A 814 15.74 -20.18 -25.80
CA ARG A 814 15.40 -19.30 -26.92
C ARG A 814 16.63 -18.74 -27.64
N PHE A 815 17.84 -18.97 -27.11
CA PHE A 815 19.06 -18.37 -27.61
C PHE A 815 20.13 -19.41 -27.97
N ARG A 816 20.90 -19.13 -29.02
CA ARG A 816 22.23 -19.72 -29.22
C ARG A 816 23.25 -18.85 -28.51
N LEU A 817 24.17 -19.46 -27.77
CA LEU A 817 25.17 -18.73 -27.00
C LEU A 817 26.56 -18.97 -27.58
N ALA A 818 27.35 -17.91 -27.68
CA ALA A 818 28.77 -18.00 -27.96
C ALA A 818 29.55 -17.14 -26.96
N LEU A 819 30.68 -17.65 -26.47
CA LEU A 819 31.61 -16.93 -25.61
C LEU A 819 32.97 -16.90 -26.32
N ASN A 820 33.50 -15.69 -26.53
CA ASN A 820 34.76 -15.47 -27.24
C ASN A 820 34.78 -16.11 -28.65
N GLY A 821 33.63 -16.06 -29.33
CA GLY A 821 33.43 -16.64 -30.67
C GLY A 821 33.29 -18.17 -30.69
N ARG A 822 33.28 -18.84 -29.53
CA ARG A 822 33.06 -20.30 -29.42
C ARG A 822 31.65 -20.56 -28.91
N GLU A 823 30.94 -21.47 -29.57
CA GLU A 823 29.60 -21.88 -29.14
C GLU A 823 29.64 -22.53 -27.75
N VAL A 824 28.71 -22.11 -26.88
CA VAL A 824 28.55 -22.64 -25.53
C VAL A 824 27.27 -23.47 -25.50
N ALA A 825 27.37 -24.72 -25.05
CA ALA A 825 26.21 -25.59 -24.92
C ALA A 825 25.25 -25.04 -23.86
N VAL A 826 23.97 -24.98 -24.20
CA VAL A 826 22.91 -24.58 -23.27
C VAL A 826 22.55 -25.76 -22.36
N ALA A 827 23.44 -26.04 -21.41
CA ALA A 827 23.25 -27.07 -20.39
C ALA A 827 22.86 -26.40 -19.06
N VAL A 828 21.56 -26.34 -18.77
CA VAL A 828 21.03 -25.76 -17.53
C VAL A 828 21.57 -26.54 -16.34
N ALA A 829 22.40 -25.88 -15.53
CA ALA A 829 22.98 -26.43 -14.30
C ALA A 829 22.03 -26.28 -13.10
N GLY A 830 21.08 -25.35 -13.15
CA GLY A 830 20.17 -25.04 -12.06
C GLY A 830 19.36 -23.77 -12.29
N TRP A 831 18.92 -23.16 -11.19
CA TRP A 831 18.26 -21.86 -11.17
C TRP A 831 18.70 -21.05 -9.95
N TRP A 832 18.50 -19.74 -9.97
CA TRP A 832 18.92 -18.84 -8.89
C TRP A 832 17.85 -17.78 -8.60
N ARG A 833 17.38 -17.68 -7.34
CA ARG A 833 16.36 -16.71 -6.84
C ARG A 833 14.94 -16.87 -7.37
N ASP A 834 14.77 -17.06 -8.67
CA ASP A 834 13.51 -17.34 -9.33
C ASP A 834 13.69 -18.56 -10.22
N ARG A 835 12.66 -19.40 -10.36
CA ARG A 835 12.73 -20.53 -11.28
C ARG A 835 12.95 -20.07 -12.71
N ALA A 836 12.56 -18.87 -13.10
CA ALA A 836 12.88 -18.35 -14.43
C ALA A 836 14.40 -18.14 -14.63
N PHE A 837 15.17 -17.83 -13.59
CA PHE A 837 16.59 -17.46 -13.74
C PHE A 837 17.46 -18.73 -13.81
N ARG A 838 17.57 -19.32 -15.00
CA ARG A 838 18.37 -20.52 -15.27
C ARG A 838 19.86 -20.20 -15.21
N THR A 839 20.65 -21.10 -14.63
CA THR A 839 22.11 -20.95 -14.54
C THR A 839 22.84 -21.88 -15.51
N LEU A 840 23.86 -21.36 -16.19
CA LEU A 840 24.78 -22.09 -17.06
C LEU A 840 26.21 -21.95 -16.53
N ASP A 841 27.00 -23.03 -16.47
CA ASP A 841 28.42 -22.93 -16.15
C ASP A 841 29.21 -22.51 -17.40
N ILE A 842 29.88 -21.36 -17.33
CA ILE A 842 30.66 -20.80 -18.44
C ILE A 842 32.16 -20.76 -18.15
N ALA A 843 32.61 -21.28 -17.01
CA ALA A 843 34.00 -21.15 -16.55
C ALA A 843 35.01 -21.72 -17.58
N ALA A 844 34.68 -22.86 -18.19
CA ALA A 844 35.55 -23.52 -19.17
C ALA A 844 35.64 -22.79 -20.52
N ALA A 845 34.69 -21.91 -20.83
CA ALA A 845 34.65 -21.14 -22.08
C ALA A 845 35.14 -19.70 -21.90
N ALA A 846 35.18 -19.20 -20.66
CA ALA A 846 35.74 -17.91 -20.31
C ALA A 846 37.28 -17.93 -20.39
N GLN A 847 37.87 -16.74 -20.52
CA GLN A 847 39.32 -16.53 -20.52
C GLN A 847 39.71 -15.40 -19.56
N GLN A 848 40.97 -15.35 -19.14
CA GLN A 848 41.49 -14.17 -18.45
C GLN A 848 41.53 -12.98 -19.43
N GLY A 849 41.12 -11.80 -18.95
CA GLY A 849 40.98 -10.57 -19.72
C GLY A 849 39.53 -10.31 -20.16
N ILE A 850 39.37 -9.62 -21.29
CA ILE A 850 38.05 -9.29 -21.83
C ILE A 850 37.41 -10.55 -22.42
N ASN A 851 36.15 -10.77 -22.06
CA ASN A 851 35.28 -11.80 -22.59
C ASN A 851 34.11 -11.16 -23.31
N THR A 852 33.71 -11.76 -24.44
CA THR A 852 32.55 -11.32 -25.23
C THR A 852 31.53 -12.44 -25.31
N LEU A 853 30.36 -12.20 -24.71
CA LEU A 853 29.22 -13.10 -24.69
C LEU A 853 28.19 -12.65 -25.74
N THR A 854 27.90 -13.52 -26.70
CA THR A 854 26.88 -13.28 -27.73
C THR A 854 25.68 -14.19 -27.50
N LEU A 855 24.49 -13.60 -27.41
CA LEU A 855 23.20 -14.30 -27.40
C LEU A 855 22.50 -14.03 -28.72
N THR A 856 22.22 -15.07 -29.50
CA THR A 856 21.48 -14.96 -30.77
C THR A 856 20.14 -15.66 -30.65
N CYS A 857 19.06 -14.88 -30.70
CA CYS A 857 17.69 -15.34 -30.85
C CYS A 857 17.38 -15.52 -32.35
N PRO A 858 17.26 -16.76 -32.87
CA PRO A 858 17.06 -16.98 -34.30
C PRO A 858 15.70 -16.45 -34.80
N GLU A 859 14.69 -16.51 -33.95
CA GLU A 859 13.32 -16.11 -34.27
C GLU A 859 12.74 -15.32 -33.11
N PHE A 860 12.90 -13.98 -33.16
CA PHE A 860 12.29 -13.10 -32.18
C PHE A 860 10.76 -13.09 -32.31
N SER A 861 10.04 -13.05 -31.19
CA SER A 861 8.57 -13.01 -31.15
C SER A 861 8.08 -12.23 -29.91
N GLU A 862 6.77 -12.01 -29.80
CA GLU A 862 6.16 -11.33 -28.64
C GLU A 862 6.41 -12.03 -27.30
N GLU A 863 6.65 -13.36 -27.33
CA GLU A 863 6.91 -14.17 -26.13
C GLU A 863 8.31 -13.94 -25.54
N ILE A 864 9.22 -13.36 -26.31
CA ILE A 864 10.63 -13.23 -25.93
C ILE A 864 10.85 -11.87 -25.28
N GLU A 865 11.38 -11.90 -24.06
CA GLU A 865 11.77 -10.72 -23.28
C GLU A 865 13.30 -10.60 -23.29
N LEU A 866 13.84 -9.43 -23.70
CA LEU A 866 15.28 -9.15 -23.64
C LEU A 866 15.61 -8.53 -22.29
N GLU A 867 16.47 -9.19 -21.52
CA GLU A 867 16.66 -8.88 -20.11
C GLU A 867 18.12 -8.85 -19.67
N THR A 868 18.33 -8.19 -18.53
CA THR A 868 19.61 -8.15 -17.81
C THR A 868 20.11 -9.57 -17.51
N LEU A 869 21.40 -9.80 -17.72
CA LEU A 869 22.06 -11.07 -17.36
C LEU A 869 22.86 -10.90 -16.06
N TYR A 870 23.18 -12.01 -15.40
CA TYR A 870 23.97 -11.99 -14.16
C TYR A 870 25.12 -12.98 -14.25
N LEU A 871 26.32 -12.55 -13.89
CA LEU A 871 27.43 -13.46 -13.62
C LEU A 871 27.47 -13.75 -12.13
N LEU A 872 27.55 -15.03 -11.77
CA LEU A 872 27.55 -15.52 -10.39
C LEU A 872 28.82 -16.31 -10.13
N GLY A 873 29.43 -16.16 -8.96
CA GLY A 873 30.54 -17.00 -8.56
C GLY A 873 31.28 -16.54 -7.32
N ASP A 874 32.47 -17.11 -7.16
CA ASP A 874 33.36 -16.88 -6.03
C ASP A 874 34.42 -15.84 -6.42
N PHE A 875 33.97 -14.60 -6.59
CA PHE A 875 34.79 -13.47 -6.99
C PHE A 875 34.40 -12.19 -6.25
N ARG A 876 35.30 -11.22 -6.27
CA ARG A 876 34.98 -9.81 -6.00
C ARG A 876 34.94 -9.03 -7.32
N VAL A 877 34.34 -7.85 -7.29
CA VAL A 877 34.46 -6.90 -8.40
C VAL A 877 35.23 -5.65 -8.00
N GLU A 878 35.99 -5.09 -8.93
CA GLU A 878 36.67 -3.81 -8.76
C GLU A 878 36.24 -2.83 -9.87
N PRO A 879 35.98 -1.55 -9.55
CA PRO A 879 35.63 -0.55 -10.56
C PRO A 879 36.75 -0.38 -11.59
N ARG A 880 36.40 -0.40 -12.88
CA ARG A 880 37.30 -0.14 -14.01
C ARG A 880 36.56 0.68 -15.07
N GLY A 881 36.95 1.95 -15.22
CA GLY A 881 36.25 2.87 -16.12
C GLY A 881 34.78 3.02 -15.70
N ALA A 882 33.86 2.75 -16.63
CA ALA A 882 32.41 2.78 -16.38
C ALA A 882 31.83 1.42 -15.93
N GLY A 883 32.66 0.38 -15.77
CA GLY A 883 32.21 -0.97 -15.41
C GLY A 883 33.05 -1.61 -14.31
N PHE A 884 33.12 -2.94 -14.32
CA PHE A 884 33.78 -3.74 -13.29
C PHE A 884 34.67 -4.83 -13.88
N VAL A 885 35.73 -5.19 -13.16
CA VAL A 885 36.55 -6.38 -13.41
C VAL A 885 36.37 -7.40 -12.30
N LEU A 886 36.19 -8.67 -12.65
CA LEU A 886 36.15 -9.78 -11.70
C LEU A 886 37.56 -10.07 -11.19
N VAL A 887 37.77 -10.02 -9.89
CA VAL A 887 39.06 -10.32 -9.24
C VAL A 887 38.90 -11.52 -8.30
N PRO A 888 39.99 -12.26 -8.00
CA PRO A 888 39.93 -13.32 -7.02
C PRO A 888 39.34 -12.85 -5.71
N GLU A 889 38.61 -13.74 -5.05
CA GLU A 889 38.18 -13.49 -3.68
C GLU A 889 39.41 -13.24 -2.79
N SER A 890 39.24 -12.31 -1.86
CA SER A 890 40.22 -11.90 -0.85
C SER A 890 39.50 -11.94 0.51
N PRO A 891 40.15 -11.65 1.66
CA PRO A 891 39.48 -11.71 2.95
C PRO A 891 38.14 -10.97 2.92
N LEU A 892 37.08 -11.66 3.33
CA LEU A 892 35.71 -11.16 3.24
C LEU A 892 35.54 -9.90 4.12
N PRO A 893 34.68 -8.95 3.70
CA PRO A 893 34.68 -7.62 4.29
C PRO A 893 33.90 -7.52 5.60
N VAL A 894 34.42 -6.67 6.50
CA VAL A 894 33.64 -6.02 7.57
C VAL A 894 33.38 -4.57 7.14
N GLY A 895 32.20 -4.04 7.47
CA GLY A 895 31.73 -2.73 6.99
C GLY A 895 30.88 -2.83 5.72
N ASP A 896 30.84 -1.73 4.97
CA ASP A 896 30.07 -1.59 3.72
C ASP A 896 30.52 -2.57 2.63
N TRP A 897 29.63 -3.47 2.22
CA TRP A 897 29.84 -4.47 1.19
C TRP A 897 30.14 -3.86 -0.18
N THR A 898 29.50 -2.73 -0.51
CA THR A 898 29.57 -2.14 -1.86
C THR A 898 30.98 -1.64 -2.17
N ALA A 899 31.57 -0.88 -1.25
CA ALA A 899 32.94 -0.39 -1.31
C ALA A 899 34.01 -1.51 -1.27
N ARG A 900 33.60 -2.76 -0.99
CA ARG A 900 34.49 -3.91 -0.80
C ARG A 900 34.34 -4.98 -1.89
N GLY A 901 33.74 -4.63 -3.03
CA GLY A 901 33.64 -5.49 -4.19
C GLY A 901 32.45 -6.45 -4.18
N TYR A 902 31.43 -6.13 -3.40
CA TYR A 902 30.12 -6.79 -3.37
C TYR A 902 28.96 -5.81 -3.68
N PRO A 903 29.07 -4.94 -4.71
CA PRO A 903 28.08 -3.90 -4.99
C PRO A 903 26.69 -4.45 -5.28
N PHE A 904 26.59 -5.60 -5.96
CA PHE A 904 25.34 -6.23 -6.38
C PHE A 904 24.96 -7.46 -5.55
N TYR A 905 25.68 -7.70 -4.45
CA TYR A 905 25.44 -8.87 -3.61
C TYR A 905 24.05 -8.82 -2.97
N ALA A 906 23.32 -9.93 -3.07
CA ALA A 906 21.93 -10.04 -2.67
C ALA A 906 21.67 -11.14 -1.62
N GLY A 907 22.72 -11.63 -0.96
CA GLY A 907 22.63 -12.63 0.10
C GLY A 907 22.80 -12.04 1.49
N SER A 908 23.56 -12.74 2.32
CA SER A 908 23.91 -12.32 3.68
C SER A 908 25.38 -12.62 3.99
N PHE A 909 25.95 -11.84 4.91
CA PHE A 909 27.26 -12.11 5.50
C PHE A 909 27.10 -12.54 6.96
N ILE A 910 27.75 -13.64 7.32
CA ILE A 910 27.82 -14.18 8.68
C ILE A 910 29.15 -13.76 9.28
N TYR A 911 29.09 -12.93 10.32
CA TYR A 911 30.22 -12.48 11.11
C TYR A 911 30.32 -13.33 12.38
N THR A 912 31.40 -14.08 12.54
CA THR A 912 31.63 -14.97 13.67
C THR A 912 32.78 -14.47 14.54
N ALA A 913 32.57 -14.34 15.85
CA ALA A 913 33.61 -14.00 16.82
C ALA A 913 33.63 -15.00 17.98
N GLU A 914 34.81 -15.27 18.52
CA GLU A 914 35.00 -16.07 19.72
C GLU A 914 35.10 -15.15 20.95
N VAL A 915 34.35 -15.46 22.00
CA VAL A 915 34.36 -14.69 23.25
C VAL A 915 34.40 -15.61 24.46
N GLU A 916 35.31 -15.30 25.39
CA GLU A 916 35.40 -15.98 26.69
C GLU A 916 34.46 -15.30 27.69
N CYS A 917 33.49 -16.01 28.23
CA CYS A 917 32.63 -15.47 29.28
C CYS A 917 32.10 -16.57 30.21
N PRO A 918 31.80 -16.24 31.48
CA PRO A 918 31.18 -17.21 32.38
C PRO A 918 29.75 -17.53 31.93
N ALA A 919 29.24 -18.68 32.35
CA ALA A 919 27.82 -18.99 32.20
C ALA A 919 26.92 -17.93 32.88
N PRO A 920 25.69 -17.68 32.38
CA PRO A 920 24.77 -16.75 33.03
C PRO A 920 24.42 -17.21 34.46
N ALA A 921 24.46 -16.28 35.42
CA ALA A 921 23.95 -16.55 36.76
C ALA A 921 22.41 -16.69 36.75
N GLU A 922 21.82 -17.26 37.80
CA GLU A 922 20.37 -17.37 37.92
C GLU A 922 19.71 -15.98 37.83
N GLY A 923 18.77 -15.83 36.89
CA GLY A 923 18.07 -14.58 36.62
C GLY A 923 18.88 -13.53 35.83
N GLU A 924 20.14 -13.79 35.49
CA GLU A 924 20.94 -12.94 34.60
C GLU A 924 20.53 -13.15 33.13
N ARG A 925 20.52 -12.07 32.34
CA ARG A 925 20.25 -12.11 30.90
C ARG A 925 21.47 -11.69 30.11
N VAL A 926 21.75 -12.39 29.02
CA VAL A 926 22.86 -12.10 28.10
C VAL A 926 22.32 -11.78 26.72
N PHE A 927 22.71 -10.63 26.20
CA PHE A 927 22.30 -10.12 24.91
C PHE A 927 23.49 -9.93 23.98
N VAL A 928 23.28 -10.15 22.69
CA VAL A 928 24.18 -9.65 21.65
C VAL A 928 23.52 -8.42 21.02
N ALA A 929 24.16 -7.27 21.16
CA ALA A 929 23.67 -5.98 20.68
C ALA A 929 24.46 -5.50 19.46
N VAL A 930 23.77 -5.05 18.42
CA VAL A 930 24.33 -4.62 17.14
C VAL A 930 23.69 -3.27 16.76
N PRO A 931 24.07 -2.16 17.41
CA PRO A 931 23.41 -0.87 17.23
C PRO A 931 23.63 -0.25 15.84
N GLU A 932 24.75 -0.55 15.19
CA GLU A 932 25.16 0.06 13.92
C GLU A 932 25.40 -1.02 12.84
N TRP A 933 24.45 -1.12 11.91
CA TRP A 933 24.47 -2.05 10.79
C TRP A 933 23.55 -1.56 9.68
N GLN A 934 23.63 -2.17 8.50
CA GLN A 934 22.78 -1.86 7.35
C GLN A 934 22.32 -3.14 6.65
N GLY A 935 21.00 -3.31 6.52
CA GLY A 935 20.35 -4.48 5.94
C GLY A 935 18.86 -4.49 6.27
N SER A 936 18.20 -5.63 6.05
CA SER A 936 16.77 -5.79 6.35
C SER A 936 16.52 -6.48 7.69
N VAL A 937 17.34 -7.48 8.04
CA VAL A 937 17.19 -8.26 9.27
C VAL A 937 18.55 -8.83 9.71
N LEU A 938 18.76 -8.89 11.02
CA LEU A 938 19.86 -9.62 11.64
C LEU A 938 19.40 -11.01 12.04
N ARG A 939 20.26 -12.03 11.91
CA ARG A 939 20.09 -13.33 12.58
C ARG A 939 21.26 -13.55 13.51
N ILE A 940 20.99 -13.67 14.80
CA ILE A 940 22.01 -13.70 15.84
C ILE A 940 21.92 -15.01 16.62
N ALA A 941 23.04 -15.69 16.78
CA ALA A 941 23.14 -16.92 17.55
C ALA A 941 24.43 -16.96 18.38
N ALA A 942 24.43 -17.75 19.44
CA ALA A 942 25.61 -18.19 20.15
C ALA A 942 25.72 -19.72 20.11
N ASN A 943 26.94 -20.21 19.90
CA ASN A 943 27.26 -21.63 19.78
C ASN A 943 26.36 -22.32 18.73
N ASP A 944 25.78 -23.47 19.08
CA ASP A 944 24.87 -24.25 18.23
C ASP A 944 23.39 -23.89 18.46
N GLY A 945 23.12 -22.75 19.10
CA GLY A 945 21.77 -22.27 19.36
C GLY A 945 21.04 -21.82 18.08
N PRO A 946 19.69 -21.86 18.06
CA PRO A 946 18.94 -21.38 16.92
C PRO A 946 19.10 -19.84 16.77
N PRO A 947 19.21 -19.32 15.54
CA PRO A 947 19.33 -17.89 15.32
C PRO A 947 18.04 -17.16 15.71
N VAL A 948 18.22 -16.05 16.43
CA VAL A 948 17.16 -15.09 16.76
C VAL A 948 17.15 -14.02 15.68
N ALA A 949 16.01 -13.85 15.00
CA ALA A 949 15.83 -12.79 14.02
C ALA A 949 15.52 -11.45 14.72
N VAL A 950 16.22 -10.38 14.34
CA VAL A 950 16.02 -9.03 14.86
C VAL A 950 15.84 -8.07 13.69
N GLY A 951 14.62 -7.56 13.52
CA GLY A 951 14.22 -6.75 12.35
C GLY A 951 14.10 -5.25 12.62
N TRP A 952 14.10 -4.82 13.88
CA TRP A 952 13.85 -3.42 14.29
C TRP A 952 14.47 -3.13 15.66
N PRO A 953 14.59 -1.84 16.04
CA PRO A 953 15.13 -1.44 17.34
C PRO A 953 14.31 -1.97 18.53
N PRO A 954 14.97 -2.23 19.68
CA PRO A 954 16.41 -2.21 19.87
C PRO A 954 17.07 -3.40 19.18
N TYR A 955 18.17 -3.16 18.44
CA TYR A 955 18.86 -4.19 17.67
C TYR A 955 19.70 -5.12 18.57
N ARG A 956 19.03 -5.93 19.38
CA ARG A 956 19.64 -6.91 20.29
C ARG A 956 18.88 -8.23 20.30
N ALA A 957 19.61 -9.33 20.43
CA ALA A 957 19.04 -10.66 20.60
C ALA A 957 19.37 -11.21 21.99
N ASP A 958 18.38 -11.79 22.66
CA ASP A 958 18.61 -12.57 23.87
C ASP A 958 19.20 -13.93 23.52
N VAL A 959 20.43 -14.18 23.97
CA VAL A 959 21.16 -15.44 23.78
C VAL A 959 21.43 -16.16 25.09
N THR A 960 20.76 -15.78 26.19
CA THR A 960 21.01 -16.30 27.55
C THR A 960 21.08 -17.83 27.57
N ALA A 961 20.09 -18.50 26.98
CA ALA A 961 20.01 -19.97 26.96
C ALA A 961 21.07 -20.65 26.07
N GLN A 962 21.80 -19.87 25.27
CA GLN A 962 22.79 -20.36 24.31
C GLN A 962 24.23 -20.20 24.82
N ILE A 963 24.44 -19.41 25.89
CA ILE A 963 25.76 -19.13 26.46
C ILE A 963 26.16 -20.24 27.44
N ARG A 964 27.43 -20.66 27.35
CA ARG A 964 28.08 -21.63 28.25
C ARG A 964 29.28 -21.01 28.94
N ASP A 965 29.79 -21.69 29.97
CA ASP A 965 31.03 -21.30 30.63
C ASP A 965 32.24 -21.48 29.69
N GLY A 966 33.11 -20.47 29.62
CA GLY A 966 34.33 -20.47 28.79
C GLY A 966 34.12 -19.84 27.39
N SER A 967 34.72 -20.45 26.37
CA SER A 967 34.64 -19.96 24.97
C SER A 967 33.25 -20.19 24.36
N ASN A 968 32.74 -19.11 23.78
CA ASN A 968 31.47 -19.04 23.08
C ASN A 968 31.68 -18.47 21.68
N ARG A 969 31.09 -19.13 20.68
CA ARG A 969 31.11 -18.69 19.29
C ARG A 969 29.87 -17.85 19.00
N ILE A 970 30.03 -16.56 18.78
CA ILE A 970 28.91 -15.65 18.48
C ILE A 970 28.83 -15.41 16.97
N ALA A 971 27.67 -15.66 16.38
CA ALA A 971 27.41 -15.41 14.97
C ALA A 971 26.38 -14.28 14.80
N VAL A 972 26.72 -13.28 14.00
CA VAL A 972 25.85 -12.19 13.57
C VAL A 972 25.73 -12.26 12.05
N GLU A 973 24.59 -12.71 11.53
CA GLU A 973 24.30 -12.69 10.10
C GLU A 973 23.53 -11.41 9.74
N VAL A 974 24.11 -10.61 8.86
CA VAL A 974 23.46 -9.42 8.28
C VAL A 974 22.84 -9.79 6.95
N VAL A 975 21.53 -9.69 6.82
CA VAL A 975 20.78 -10.05 5.60
C VAL A 975 20.43 -8.80 4.80
N GLY A 976 20.83 -8.77 3.53
CA GLY A 976 20.59 -7.65 2.62
C GLY A 976 19.18 -7.62 2.01
N THR A 977 19.04 -6.92 0.90
CA THR A 977 17.81 -6.85 0.09
C THR A 977 18.11 -7.13 -1.38
N LEU A 978 17.09 -7.06 -2.24
CA LEU A 978 17.26 -7.19 -3.69
C LEU A 978 17.57 -5.85 -4.38
N ARG A 979 17.69 -4.73 -3.63
CA ARG A 979 17.79 -3.40 -4.23
C ARG A 979 18.97 -3.21 -5.15
N ASN A 980 20.15 -3.69 -4.74
CA ASN A 980 21.33 -3.55 -5.58
C ASN A 980 21.32 -4.57 -6.72
N LEU A 981 20.63 -5.69 -6.58
CA LEU A 981 20.53 -6.69 -7.66
C LEU A 981 19.56 -6.28 -8.76
N LEU A 982 18.37 -5.82 -8.38
CA LEU A 982 17.24 -5.61 -9.31
C LEU A 982 17.01 -4.15 -9.68
N GLY A 983 17.67 -3.20 -9.00
CA GLY A 983 17.60 -1.78 -9.32
C GLY A 983 16.35 -1.08 -8.74
N PRO A 984 15.98 0.10 -9.25
CA PRO A 984 16.57 0.81 -10.40
C PRO A 984 18.05 1.18 -10.24
N HIS A 985 18.87 0.93 -11.26
CA HIS A 985 20.33 1.14 -11.18
C HIS A 985 20.81 2.49 -11.69
N HIS A 986 20.11 3.07 -12.67
CA HIS A 986 20.67 4.12 -13.54
C HIS A 986 19.94 5.45 -13.43
N LEU A 987 19.47 5.78 -12.22
CA LEU A 987 18.82 7.07 -11.96
C LEU A 987 19.86 8.12 -11.59
N ALA A 988 19.87 9.25 -12.29
CA ALA A 988 20.72 10.39 -11.96
C ALA A 988 20.32 11.01 -10.60
N THR A 989 19.02 11.03 -10.32
CA THR A 989 18.44 11.42 -9.02
C THR A 989 17.58 10.27 -8.48
N PRO A 990 18.05 9.52 -7.47
CA PRO A 990 17.30 8.40 -6.90
C PRO A 990 15.99 8.81 -6.22
N SER A 991 14.96 7.97 -6.36
CA SER A 991 13.64 8.12 -5.69
C SER A 991 13.42 6.98 -4.69
N ARG A 992 14.14 7.03 -3.56
CA ARG A 992 14.07 6.00 -2.50
C ARG A 992 12.72 6.00 -1.81
N GLY A 993 12.19 4.82 -1.52
CA GLY A 993 10.88 4.65 -0.88
C GLY A 993 9.67 4.83 -1.79
N LEU A 994 9.84 5.26 -3.06
CA LEU A 994 8.77 5.26 -4.07
C LEU A 994 9.32 4.77 -5.42
N THR A 995 9.13 3.48 -5.69
CA THR A 995 9.55 2.79 -6.91
C THR A 995 8.33 2.23 -7.61
N THR A 996 7.87 2.92 -8.64
CA THR A 996 6.83 2.42 -9.55
C THR A 996 7.49 1.78 -10.77
N PRO A 997 6.74 1.07 -11.63
CA PRO A 997 7.35 0.45 -12.80
C PRO A 997 8.00 1.46 -13.77
N GLY A 998 7.46 2.68 -13.84
CA GLY A 998 8.05 3.78 -14.60
C GLY A 998 9.39 4.30 -14.04
N THR A 999 9.72 3.98 -12.78
CA THR A 999 10.97 4.41 -12.14
C THR A 999 12.19 3.65 -12.66
N PHE A 1000 12.02 2.46 -13.25
CA PHE A 1000 13.13 1.66 -13.80
C PHE A 1000 13.71 2.21 -15.10
N TYR A 1001 12.99 3.10 -15.80
CA TYR A 1001 13.49 3.74 -17.00
C TYR A 1001 12.92 5.14 -17.18
N GLN A 1002 13.74 6.14 -16.87
CA GLN A 1002 13.42 7.55 -17.02
C GLN A 1002 14.48 8.23 -17.89
N PRO A 1003 14.27 8.33 -19.23
CA PRO A 1003 15.27 8.90 -20.14
C PRO A 1003 15.77 10.30 -19.74
N HIS A 1004 14.91 11.09 -19.10
CA HIS A 1004 15.22 12.44 -18.63
C HIS A 1004 15.97 12.48 -17.28
N ASN A 1005 16.05 11.36 -16.57
CA ASN A 1005 16.70 11.19 -15.27
C ASN A 1005 17.67 9.99 -15.29
N TRP A 1006 18.32 9.75 -16.43
CA TRP A 1006 19.23 8.63 -16.64
C TRP A 1006 20.69 9.01 -16.35
N SER A 1007 21.44 8.07 -15.77
CA SER A 1007 22.91 8.11 -15.62
C SER A 1007 23.50 6.75 -15.96
N ASP A 1008 24.64 6.71 -16.64
CA ASP A 1008 25.36 5.46 -16.91
C ASP A 1008 26.03 4.88 -15.63
N GLY A 1009 26.08 5.66 -14.54
CA GLY A 1009 26.55 5.19 -13.24
C GLY A 1009 25.51 4.32 -12.50
N TYR A 1010 25.98 3.59 -11.48
CA TYR A 1010 25.13 2.78 -10.61
C TYR A 1010 24.74 3.52 -9.32
N ASP A 1011 23.44 3.56 -9.03
CA ASP A 1011 22.83 3.98 -7.77
C ASP A 1011 22.66 2.77 -6.83
N LEU A 1012 23.59 2.63 -5.88
CA LEU A 1012 23.69 1.48 -4.96
C LEU A 1012 23.47 1.90 -3.50
N VAL A 1013 22.94 0.97 -2.70
CA VAL A 1013 22.74 1.14 -1.26
C VAL A 1013 23.81 0.37 -0.48
N PRO A 1014 24.46 0.98 0.53
CA PRO A 1014 25.40 0.28 1.39
C PRO A 1014 24.70 -0.78 2.27
N TYR A 1015 25.41 -1.87 2.56
CA TYR A 1015 24.97 -2.96 3.43
C TYR A 1015 26.14 -3.48 4.26
N GLY A 1016 25.86 -4.06 5.44
CA GLY A 1016 26.85 -4.78 6.24
C GLY A 1016 26.89 -4.40 7.71
N LEU A 1017 27.83 -5.00 8.43
CA LEU A 1017 28.12 -4.67 9.83
C LEU A 1017 29.02 -3.44 9.87
N THR A 1018 28.43 -2.25 10.00
CA THR A 1018 29.12 -0.96 9.85
C THR A 1018 29.72 -0.42 11.15
N GLY A 1019 29.23 -0.85 12.31
CA GLY A 1019 29.80 -0.51 13.61
C GLY A 1019 30.08 -1.73 14.48
N ALA A 1020 30.30 -1.48 15.78
CA ALA A 1020 30.65 -2.53 16.73
C ALA A 1020 29.43 -3.35 17.17
N ALA A 1021 29.65 -4.64 17.43
CA ALA A 1021 28.71 -5.50 18.13
C ALA A 1021 29.23 -5.82 19.53
N TYR A 1022 28.32 -6.06 20.47
CA TYR A 1022 28.65 -6.21 21.89
C TYR A 1022 27.95 -7.43 22.49
N LEU A 1023 28.66 -8.15 23.35
CA LEU A 1023 28.05 -9.06 24.31
C LEU A 1023 27.76 -8.29 25.60
N ALA A 1024 26.49 -8.15 25.93
CA ALA A 1024 25.98 -7.34 27.02
C ALA A 1024 25.32 -8.25 28.08
N ARG A 1025 25.56 -8.00 29.37
CA ARG A 1025 25.00 -8.78 30.49
C ARG A 1025 24.17 -7.89 31.41
N ALA A 1026 22.89 -8.20 31.53
CA ALA A 1026 21.96 -7.51 32.42
C ALA A 1026 21.76 -8.33 33.70
N ALA A 1027 22.05 -7.71 34.85
CA ALA A 1027 21.89 -8.33 36.16
C ALA A 1027 20.40 -8.64 36.46
N PRO A 1028 20.11 -9.66 37.30
CA PRO A 1028 18.75 -9.90 37.75
C PRO A 1028 18.14 -8.64 38.38
N PRO A 1029 16.84 -8.38 38.18
CA PRO A 1029 16.17 -7.25 38.82
C PRO A 1029 16.36 -7.37 40.34
N ARG A 1030 16.96 -6.34 40.97
CA ARG A 1030 17.13 -6.33 42.42
C ARG A 1030 15.74 -6.37 43.05
N SER A 1031 15.44 -7.44 43.80
CA SER A 1031 14.33 -7.43 44.75
C SER A 1031 14.59 -6.29 45.73
N ARG A 1032 13.78 -5.24 45.69
CA ARG A 1032 13.75 -4.27 46.78
C ARG A 1032 13.11 -4.98 47.97
N GLU A 1033 13.92 -5.28 48.98
CA GLU A 1033 13.43 -5.59 50.33
C GLU A 1033 12.55 -4.47 50.87
#